data_AF-F4KP47-F1
#
_entry.id   AF-F4KP47-F1
#
_cell.length_a   1.000
_cell.length_b   1.000
_cell.length_c   1.000
_cell.angle_alpha   90.00
_cell.angle_beta   90.00
_cell.angle_gamma   90.00
#
_symmetry.space_group_name_H-M   'P 1'
#
loop_
_entity.id
_entity.type
_entity.pdbx_description
1 polymer ?
#
loop_
_entity_poly.entity_id
_entity_poly.type
_entity_poly.pdbx_seq_one_letter_code
_entity_poly.pdbx_strand_id
1 'polypeptide(L)'
;MRKELLAIVYALLGICIPQALLASEGEEVTLSFERNIGTEVSIEIECDTDPAVEGAYFLRIEQQDGVKNYIYQLKDYTIKLSGGNIRAIDCSHSDLAQIDVTRLPYLRELRIEGNNVEALDLSASKELEILDVGDNRLYDLNLAGLNKLKTLLVNGNGLAQLNIADCPALTLIACYSNEINSDNMKLLVESLPLISDSKPARMIVIDTESALEGNSCSMSHVAIAKEKNWEMYDYKGSPQKMEPYYGNDYVPVVSSNYITLKTNLIAGDQVKLMWTTKETNTHVELEGATIVRTDNYGNGPVYVCELSGSEVKVKGDLTMLDCSDNLISSLDLSHCTILEEVYCHKNGYLKSLDVSMLPALKHIVTTDCSLEKLDLTHAPLLETAYLANMPLTEIDLSNNPLLRVLSLNWTQLQQIDLSHNAKIEDLRLNGTNIQTIDLSALPLLKMLYISEAKLTSLDVSHNPLLRRVRVGKNALTEVKLGTHQQLQELDVRSNKLSAAAFQEIVSALSPNSNSTDRRLIAVDKSDPQEANVCTVTCVSNAKAKGWTVYDFNGSKDEMKPFEGDPEEVKPYALFKTELPKGEKLFITAVTKDGSPIEVKGLTYQGSFTEGDQEIGIYLVADSVQYIYGDVVLLNLQENYLTALDITHLPSLESLTATINEQLTELDLSHSPQLKELYLASTGISSLLFPEGSQLEQLSVPSTAITSLDLTPCTVLKGLNINATSISELDLTHCPQITYISMTRVPVTALDLSQCTLLERLYLDDCKLSTLDLSHNAQLQHLYCGNNALTQLIMPVSQALDNLFCYGNKLSSAAMHAIVEALPDRSGKEQGRFVVVNNKAATEANECTKEQVDASKQKNWAVYDYNGDSLNMLPYEGITSNTLLTDQKVKVYRDPTTQMLYVTGLEPLEEVSLYLATGELLVRTLSDVEGSSTISLATIQSTPLIMATAHHTIRVM
;
A
#
# COMPACT_ATOMS: atom_id res chain seq x y z
N MET A 1 44.64 98.12 9.72
CA MET A 1 46.02 98.61 9.90
C MET A 1 46.94 97.79 10.83
N ARG A 2 46.51 96.72 11.52
CA ARG A 2 47.43 95.85 12.33
C ARG A 2 47.75 94.46 11.75
N LYS A 3 47.07 93.99 10.69
CA LYS A 3 47.30 92.66 10.08
C LYS A 3 48.40 92.65 9.00
N GLU A 4 48.60 93.74 8.25
CA GLU A 4 49.63 93.82 7.20
C GLU A 4 51.06 93.97 7.76
N LEU A 5 51.22 94.67 8.90
CA LEU A 5 52.52 94.79 9.58
C LEU A 5 53.00 93.44 10.15
N LEU A 6 52.09 92.55 10.52
CA LEU A 6 52.44 91.27 11.14
C LEU A 6 52.88 90.23 10.10
N ALA A 7 52.31 90.27 8.89
CA ALA A 7 52.70 89.41 7.77
C ALA A 7 54.13 89.72 7.26
N ILE A 8 54.54 90.99 7.25
CA ILE A 8 55.90 91.42 6.87
C ILE A 8 56.95 90.94 7.89
N VAL A 9 56.60 90.89 9.18
CA VAL A 9 57.50 90.41 10.25
C VAL A 9 57.78 88.91 10.13
N TYR A 10 56.79 88.09 9.73
CA TYR A 10 57.00 86.65 9.51
C TYR A 10 57.80 86.34 8.23
N ALA A 11 57.64 87.15 7.18
CA ALA A 11 58.41 87.01 5.94
C ALA A 11 59.91 87.38 6.12
N LEU A 12 60.24 88.34 6.99
CA LEU A 12 61.63 88.75 7.27
C LEU A 12 62.39 87.77 8.20
N LEU A 13 61.69 86.91 8.94
CA LEU A 13 62.29 86.01 9.95
C LEU A 13 62.44 84.55 9.49
N GLY A 14 61.93 84.17 8.32
CA GLY A 14 62.13 82.82 7.74
C GLY A 14 61.53 81.67 8.56
N ILE A 15 60.48 81.92 9.34
CA ILE A 15 59.80 80.93 10.19
C ILE A 15 58.56 80.42 9.46
N CYS A 16 58.38 79.10 9.37
CA CYS A 16 57.14 78.48 8.88
C CYS A 16 55.95 78.93 9.74
N ILE A 17 54.88 79.41 9.08
CA ILE A 17 53.61 79.73 9.72
C ILE A 17 53.06 78.44 10.35
N PRO A 18 52.73 78.43 11.66
CA PRO A 18 52.01 77.31 12.26
C PRO A 18 50.67 77.11 11.54
N GLN A 19 50.35 75.87 11.20
CA GLN A 19 49.15 75.46 10.45
C GLN A 19 47.82 75.89 11.11
N ALA A 20 47.86 76.39 12.35
CA ALA A 20 46.75 77.00 13.08
C ALA A 20 46.41 78.45 12.65
N LEU A 21 47.11 79.04 11.68
CA LEU A 21 46.83 80.40 11.16
C LEU A 21 46.25 80.45 9.73
N LEU A 22 45.90 79.30 9.16
CA LEU A 22 45.09 79.18 7.94
C LEU A 22 43.73 78.58 8.36
N ALA A 23 42.73 79.43 8.57
CA ALA A 23 41.37 79.00 8.89
C ALA A 23 40.78 78.18 7.72
N SER A 24 40.38 76.93 7.97
CA SER A 24 39.22 76.36 7.27
C SER A 24 37.99 77.10 7.76
N GLU A 25 37.17 77.63 6.85
CA GLU A 25 35.89 78.26 7.20
C GLU A 25 35.10 77.29 8.10
N GLY A 26 34.75 77.73 9.31
CA GLY A 26 34.07 76.88 10.29
C GLY A 26 32.65 76.54 9.84
N GLU A 27 32.21 75.34 10.19
CA GLU A 27 30.80 74.94 10.14
C GLU A 27 29.95 75.94 10.95
N GLU A 28 28.92 76.49 10.32
CA GLU A 28 28.05 77.51 10.91
C GLU A 28 26.65 77.43 10.29
N VAL A 29 25.61 77.62 11.10
CA VAL A 29 24.25 77.88 10.65
C VAL A 29 23.77 79.20 11.22
N THR A 30 23.09 79.99 10.39
CA THR A 30 22.46 81.24 10.81
C THR A 30 20.94 81.10 10.70
N LEU A 31 20.25 81.30 11.82
CA LEU A 31 18.79 81.29 11.94
C LEU A 31 18.30 82.72 12.15
N SER A 32 17.39 83.23 11.32
CA SER A 32 16.85 84.59 11.40
C SER A 32 15.36 84.54 11.72
N PHE A 33 14.95 85.19 12.82
CA PHE A 33 13.59 85.10 13.38
C PHE A 33 12.81 86.41 13.20
N GLU A 34 11.50 86.32 13.02
CA GLU A 34 10.56 87.45 13.04
C GLU A 34 10.03 87.77 14.44
N ARG A 35 10.52 87.08 15.48
CA ARG A 35 10.12 87.31 16.86
C ARG A 35 10.72 88.56 17.48
N ASN A 36 10.04 89.10 18.48
CA ASN A 36 10.60 90.17 19.31
C ASN A 36 11.83 89.69 20.08
N ILE A 37 12.87 90.53 20.16
CA ILE A 37 14.03 90.31 21.03
C ILE A 37 13.53 90.09 22.48
N GLY A 38 14.11 89.12 23.18
CA GLY A 38 13.74 88.71 24.53
C GLY A 38 12.71 87.57 24.59
N THR A 39 12.18 87.10 23.47
CA THR A 39 11.32 85.91 23.40
C THR A 39 12.15 84.61 23.42
N GLU A 40 11.51 83.52 23.84
CA GLU A 40 12.12 82.18 23.81
C GLU A 40 11.93 81.54 22.43
N VAL A 41 12.95 80.83 21.96
CA VAL A 41 12.90 79.94 20.79
C VAL A 41 13.44 78.58 21.19
N SER A 42 12.81 77.52 20.68
CA SER A 42 13.25 76.15 20.87
C SER A 42 14.00 75.71 19.62
N ILE A 43 15.19 75.17 19.81
CA ILE A 43 15.98 74.59 18.71
C ILE A 43 16.47 73.23 19.19
N GLU A 44 16.07 72.18 18.48
CA GLU A 44 16.65 70.86 18.64
C GLU A 44 17.90 70.75 17.77
N ILE A 45 19.01 70.29 18.35
CA ILE A 45 20.27 70.16 17.63
C ILE A 45 20.91 68.82 17.98
N GLU A 46 21.24 68.03 16.97
CA GLU A 46 22.12 66.87 17.10
C GLU A 46 23.51 67.20 16.53
N CYS A 47 24.54 67.05 17.34
CA CYS A 47 25.93 67.37 17.00
C CYS A 47 26.90 66.55 17.87
N ASP A 48 28.15 66.38 17.43
CA ASP A 48 29.22 65.70 18.19
C ASP A 48 29.60 66.44 19.48
N THR A 49 29.56 67.78 19.46
CA THR A 49 29.82 68.65 20.61
C THR A 49 28.92 69.87 20.56
N ASP A 50 28.46 70.37 21.71
CA ASP A 50 27.56 71.54 21.76
C ASP A 50 28.12 72.72 20.95
N PRO A 51 27.36 73.28 19.99
CA PRO A 51 27.82 74.36 19.13
C PRO A 51 28.01 75.65 19.93
N ALA A 52 28.94 76.49 19.47
CA ALA A 52 29.04 77.85 19.98
C ALA A 52 27.82 78.66 19.52
N VAL A 53 27.16 79.33 20.46
CA VAL A 53 25.93 80.10 20.19
C VAL A 53 26.22 81.60 20.28
N GLU A 54 25.95 82.34 19.21
CA GLU A 54 25.92 83.80 19.18
C GLU A 54 24.49 84.30 18.89
N GLY A 55 24.14 85.49 19.41
CA GLY A 55 22.83 86.10 19.16
C GLY A 55 21.69 85.68 20.09
N ALA A 56 21.94 84.77 21.05
CA ALA A 56 20.97 84.40 22.08
C ALA A 56 21.61 84.11 23.44
N TYR A 57 20.79 84.14 24.49
CA TYR A 57 21.14 83.62 25.81
C TYR A 57 20.59 82.20 25.96
N PHE A 58 21.45 81.24 26.28
CA PHE A 58 21.00 79.91 26.67
C PHE A 58 20.21 79.98 27.98
N LEU A 59 18.99 79.42 27.99
CA LEU A 59 18.15 79.38 29.19
C LEU A 59 18.17 78.01 29.86
N ARG A 60 17.76 76.98 29.10
CA ARG A 60 17.58 75.61 29.61
C ARG A 60 17.58 74.60 28.47
N ILE A 61 17.77 73.32 28.82
CA ILE A 61 17.43 72.20 27.96
C ILE A 61 16.14 71.59 28.48
N GLU A 62 15.16 71.42 27.60
CA GLU A 62 13.98 70.63 27.85
C GLU A 62 14.21 69.23 27.26
N GLN A 63 13.92 68.20 28.06
CA GLN A 63 14.00 66.80 27.63
C GLN A 63 12.58 66.24 27.54
N GLN A 64 12.20 65.85 26.33
CA GLN A 64 10.99 65.09 26.05
C GLN A 64 11.42 63.88 25.23
N ASP A 65 11.12 62.66 25.69
CA ASP A 65 11.42 61.40 25.00
C ASP A 65 12.90 61.18 24.57
N GLY A 66 13.86 61.71 25.34
CA GLY A 66 15.29 61.51 25.11
C GLY A 66 15.94 62.50 24.12
N VAL A 67 15.13 63.39 23.55
CA VAL A 67 15.53 64.47 22.67
C VAL A 67 15.96 65.70 23.49
N LYS A 68 17.03 66.38 23.09
CA LYS A 68 17.51 67.61 23.73
C LYS A 68 16.98 68.85 22.98
N ASN A 69 15.98 69.51 23.56
CA ASN A 69 15.49 70.79 23.07
C ASN A 69 16.19 71.94 23.79
N TYR A 70 16.99 72.71 23.05
CA TYR A 70 17.70 73.85 23.60
C TYR A 70 16.80 75.08 23.52
N ILE A 71 16.46 75.64 24.68
CA ILE A 71 15.65 76.85 24.77
C ILE A 71 16.57 78.06 24.91
N TYR A 72 16.46 78.97 23.95
CA TYR A 72 17.25 80.18 23.85
C TYR A 72 16.36 81.41 23.98
N GLN A 73 16.84 82.43 24.69
CA GLN A 73 16.24 83.76 24.66
C GLN A 73 16.93 84.61 23.59
N LEU A 74 16.18 85.14 22.63
CA LEU A 74 16.73 85.97 21.57
C LEU A 74 17.37 87.25 22.12
N LYS A 75 18.64 87.48 21.79
CA LYS A 75 19.38 88.73 22.07
C LYS A 75 19.48 89.59 20.81
N ASP A 76 19.53 88.94 19.65
CA ASP A 76 19.48 89.50 18.32
C ASP A 76 18.38 88.78 17.52
N TYR A 77 17.96 89.34 16.39
CA TYR A 77 17.02 88.68 15.46
C TYR A 77 17.65 87.46 14.78
N THR A 78 18.97 87.29 14.90
CA THR A 78 19.70 86.16 14.35
C THR A 78 20.37 85.34 15.43
N ILE A 79 20.26 84.02 15.38
CA ILE A 79 21.10 83.07 16.14
C ILE A 79 22.12 82.46 15.18
N LYS A 80 23.39 82.45 15.59
CA LYS A 80 24.44 81.71 14.90
C LYS A 80 24.90 80.55 15.76
N LEU A 81 24.98 79.38 15.15
CA LEU A 81 25.49 78.17 15.78
C LEU A 81 26.72 77.73 15.00
N SER A 82 27.89 77.67 15.65
CA SER A 82 29.15 77.37 14.98
C SER A 82 29.87 76.17 15.62
N GLY A 83 30.34 75.25 14.77
CA GLY A 83 31.06 74.01 15.13
C GLY A 83 30.15 72.87 15.60
N GLY A 84 30.76 71.70 15.86
CA GLY A 84 30.10 70.55 16.46
C GLY A 84 29.67 69.43 15.50
N ASN A 85 29.91 69.51 14.19
CA ASN A 85 29.40 68.58 13.18
C ASN A 85 27.88 68.38 13.31
N ILE A 86 27.12 69.42 12.98
CA ILE A 86 25.67 69.44 13.12
C ILE A 86 25.05 68.43 12.14
N ARG A 87 24.32 67.46 12.68
CA ARG A 87 23.66 66.36 11.96
C ARG A 87 22.15 66.52 11.88
N ALA A 88 21.52 67.12 12.88
CA ALA A 88 20.09 67.40 12.88
C ALA A 88 19.81 68.80 13.41
N ILE A 89 18.84 69.49 12.79
CA ILE A 89 18.27 70.75 13.29
C ILE A 89 16.76 70.63 13.20
N ASP A 90 16.07 70.84 14.33
CA ASP A 90 14.63 71.11 14.36
C ASP A 90 14.38 72.52 14.92
N CYS A 91 13.77 73.37 14.10
CA CYS A 91 13.32 74.70 14.48
C CYS A 91 11.91 74.97 13.96
N SER A 92 11.06 73.94 14.01
CA SER A 92 9.67 74.03 13.57
C SER A 92 8.87 74.99 14.45
N HIS A 93 7.85 75.65 13.88
CA HIS A 93 6.93 76.59 14.55
C HIS A 93 7.61 77.70 15.37
N SER A 94 8.72 78.23 14.86
CA SER A 94 9.56 79.19 15.58
C SER A 94 9.52 80.62 15.02
N ASP A 95 8.63 80.89 14.06
CA ASP A 95 8.55 82.16 13.32
C ASP A 95 9.88 82.52 12.62
N LEU A 96 10.52 81.50 12.03
CA LEU A 96 11.78 81.61 11.30
C LEU A 96 11.54 82.24 9.92
N ALA A 97 12.26 83.31 9.60
CA ALA A 97 12.18 84.01 8.32
C ALA A 97 13.21 83.50 7.31
N GLN A 98 14.40 83.14 7.79
CA GLN A 98 15.49 82.66 6.95
C GLN A 98 16.40 81.71 7.74
N ILE A 99 16.94 80.71 7.04
CA ILE A 99 17.99 79.84 7.53
C ILE A 99 19.09 79.69 6.47
N ASP A 100 20.35 79.75 6.91
CA ASP A 100 21.52 79.49 6.06
C ASP A 100 22.21 78.20 6.52
N VAL A 101 22.04 77.12 5.76
CA VAL A 101 22.67 75.81 5.97
C VAL A 101 23.82 75.53 4.99
N THR A 102 24.27 76.53 4.23
CA THR A 102 25.28 76.36 3.16
C THR A 102 26.68 75.96 3.67
N ARG A 103 26.87 75.91 5.00
CA ARG A 103 28.09 75.47 5.67
C ARG A 103 27.89 74.23 6.54
N LEU A 104 26.82 73.46 6.33
CA LEU A 104 26.52 72.23 7.07
C LEU A 104 26.64 70.96 6.19
N PRO A 105 27.86 70.45 5.95
CA PRO A 105 28.08 69.29 5.09
C PRO A 105 27.65 67.94 5.70
N TYR A 106 27.46 67.89 7.02
CA TYR A 106 27.10 66.68 7.76
C TYR A 106 25.61 66.58 8.12
N LEU A 107 24.81 67.56 7.70
CA LEU A 107 23.38 67.63 8.00
C LEU A 107 22.64 66.44 7.38
N ARG A 108 22.01 65.63 8.22
CA ARG A 108 21.17 64.47 7.87
C ARG A 108 19.70 64.75 8.04
N GLU A 109 19.35 65.69 8.91
CA GLU A 109 17.96 66.00 9.22
C GLU A 109 17.77 67.51 9.37
N LEU A 110 16.79 68.05 8.65
CA LEU A 110 16.38 69.44 8.78
C LEU A 110 14.86 69.50 8.89
N ARG A 111 14.35 70.00 10.01
CA ARG A 111 12.94 70.28 10.23
C ARG A 111 12.72 71.75 10.56
N ILE A 112 11.97 72.42 9.71
CA ILE A 112 11.61 73.84 9.85
C ILE A 112 10.14 74.05 9.50
N GLU A 113 9.28 73.08 9.79
CA GLU A 113 7.85 73.13 9.51
C GLU A 113 7.19 74.37 10.14
N GLY A 114 6.21 75.00 9.48
CA GLY A 114 5.36 76.02 10.09
C GLY A 114 6.10 77.32 10.39
N ASN A 115 6.92 77.77 9.44
CA ASN A 115 7.73 78.99 9.51
C ASN A 115 7.42 79.92 8.32
N ASN A 116 8.19 81.00 8.16
CA ASN A 116 8.00 82.02 7.11
C ASN A 116 9.14 82.00 6.06
N VAL A 117 9.80 80.86 5.85
CA VAL A 117 10.98 80.77 4.96
C VAL A 117 10.56 80.84 3.49
N GLU A 118 11.14 81.79 2.74
CA GLU A 118 10.85 82.01 1.31
C GLU A 118 11.86 81.34 0.35
N ALA A 119 13.07 81.07 0.83
CA ALA A 119 14.12 80.42 0.04
C ALA A 119 15.03 79.56 0.93
N LEU A 120 15.46 78.41 0.41
CA LEU A 120 16.33 77.47 1.11
C LEU A 120 17.40 76.90 0.15
N ASP A 121 18.67 77.05 0.52
CA ASP A 121 19.80 76.50 -0.23
C ASP A 121 20.37 75.26 0.48
N LEU A 122 20.17 74.09 -0.13
CA LEU A 122 20.63 72.78 0.36
C LEU A 122 21.90 72.29 -0.35
N SER A 123 22.62 73.16 -1.05
CA SER A 123 23.76 72.78 -1.90
C SER A 123 24.89 72.09 -1.12
N ALA A 124 25.10 72.42 0.14
CA ALA A 124 26.12 71.81 1.00
C ALA A 124 25.66 70.53 1.72
N SER A 125 24.35 70.38 1.98
CA SER A 125 23.78 69.34 2.84
C SER A 125 23.54 68.01 2.11
N LYS A 126 24.58 67.46 1.46
CA LYS A 126 24.47 66.23 0.65
C LYS A 126 24.20 64.94 1.44
N GLU A 127 24.32 65.01 2.76
CA GLU A 127 24.08 63.89 3.68
C GLU A 127 22.62 63.79 4.15
N LEU A 128 21.73 64.66 3.67
CA LEU A 128 20.35 64.76 4.12
C LEU A 128 19.55 63.47 3.86
N GLU A 129 18.92 62.93 4.91
CA GLU A 129 18.04 61.77 4.91
C GLU A 129 16.58 62.17 5.15
N ILE A 130 16.33 63.23 5.93
CA ILE A 130 15.00 63.76 6.24
C ILE A 130 15.00 65.27 6.03
N LEU A 131 14.07 65.74 5.20
CA LEU A 131 13.79 67.16 4.99
C LEU A 131 12.31 67.42 5.28
N ASP A 132 12.07 68.26 6.28
CA ASP A 132 10.74 68.79 6.58
C ASP A 132 10.77 70.32 6.50
N VAL A 133 10.13 70.83 5.45
CA VAL A 133 9.97 72.26 5.18
C VAL A 133 8.48 72.57 4.99
N GLY A 134 7.60 71.76 5.58
CA GLY A 134 6.15 71.94 5.50
C GLY A 134 5.72 73.32 5.98
N ASP A 135 4.58 73.82 5.52
CA ASP A 135 3.94 75.05 5.98
C ASP A 135 4.91 76.26 6.04
N ASN A 136 5.55 76.55 4.91
CA ASN A 136 6.45 77.68 4.71
C ASN A 136 5.99 78.54 3.51
N ARG A 137 6.85 79.39 2.95
CA ARG A 137 6.56 80.25 1.80
C ARG A 137 7.48 79.96 0.61
N LEU A 138 7.87 78.70 0.43
CA LEU A 138 8.74 78.29 -0.67
C LEU A 138 7.97 78.20 -1.99
N TYR A 139 8.51 78.80 -3.04
CA TYR A 139 7.98 78.70 -4.42
C TYR A 139 8.85 77.83 -5.33
N ASP A 140 10.09 77.57 -4.93
CA ASP A 140 11.03 76.66 -5.59
C ASP A 140 11.90 75.97 -4.54
N LEU A 141 12.32 74.74 -4.83
CA LEU A 141 13.18 73.95 -3.95
C LEU A 141 14.11 73.05 -4.78
N ASN A 142 15.41 73.32 -4.71
CA ASN A 142 16.41 72.54 -5.43
C ASN A 142 16.92 71.36 -4.60
N LEU A 143 16.57 70.15 -5.02
CA LEU A 143 16.96 68.89 -4.36
C LEU A 143 18.14 68.17 -5.05
N ALA A 144 18.80 68.83 -6.01
CA ALA A 144 19.84 68.18 -6.82
C ALA A 144 20.98 67.59 -5.99
N GLY A 145 21.25 66.30 -6.22
CA GLY A 145 22.31 65.54 -5.57
C GLY A 145 22.05 65.11 -4.12
N LEU A 146 20.83 65.25 -3.60
CA LEU A 146 20.43 64.75 -2.28
C LEU A 146 20.15 63.23 -2.32
N ASN A 147 21.18 62.45 -2.63
CA ASN A 147 21.07 61.02 -2.95
C ASN A 147 20.63 60.14 -1.76
N LYS A 148 20.72 60.66 -0.53
CA LYS A 148 20.40 59.95 0.71
C LYS A 148 19.00 60.27 1.25
N LEU A 149 18.29 61.20 0.62
CA LEU A 149 17.00 61.69 1.08
C LEU A 149 15.94 60.59 0.99
N LYS A 150 15.38 60.21 2.14
CA LYS A 150 14.36 59.15 2.28
C LYS A 150 12.96 59.72 2.51
N THR A 151 12.90 60.81 3.27
CA THR A 151 11.66 61.48 3.67
C THR A 151 11.71 62.94 3.24
N LEU A 152 10.71 63.35 2.46
CA LEU A 152 10.55 64.72 1.98
C LEU A 152 9.14 65.22 2.33
N LEU A 153 9.05 66.18 3.25
CA LEU A 153 7.81 66.84 3.64
C LEU A 153 7.90 68.31 3.19
N VAL A 154 7.12 68.66 2.18
CA VAL A 154 7.10 69.97 1.51
C VAL A 154 5.68 70.50 1.39
N ASN A 155 4.74 69.97 2.18
CA ASN A 155 3.34 70.39 2.17
C ASN A 155 3.17 71.86 2.54
N GLY A 156 2.03 72.47 2.17
CA GLY A 156 1.69 73.83 2.62
C GLY A 156 2.64 74.93 2.15
N ASN A 157 3.18 74.79 0.93
CA ASN A 157 4.06 75.77 0.30
C ASN A 157 3.42 76.27 -1.02
N GLY A 158 4.12 77.12 -1.77
CA GLY A 158 3.69 77.64 -3.07
C GLY A 158 4.38 76.97 -4.26
N LEU A 159 4.79 75.71 -4.14
CA LEU A 159 5.58 75.03 -5.18
C LEU A 159 4.71 74.73 -6.41
N ALA A 160 5.08 75.32 -7.55
CA ALA A 160 4.44 75.01 -8.83
C ALA A 160 5.00 73.73 -9.49
N GLN A 161 6.18 73.28 -9.05
CA GLN A 161 6.88 72.09 -9.53
C GLN A 161 7.77 71.51 -8.42
N LEU A 162 8.09 70.23 -8.53
CA LEU A 162 9.01 69.56 -7.62
C LEU A 162 9.83 68.53 -8.42
N ASN A 163 11.15 68.69 -8.46
CA ASN A 163 12.04 67.77 -9.15
C ASN A 163 12.78 66.89 -8.14
N ILE A 164 12.54 65.57 -8.22
CA ILE A 164 13.12 64.57 -7.32
C ILE A 164 14.02 63.55 -8.06
N ALA A 165 14.38 63.80 -9.32
CA ALA A 165 15.11 62.84 -10.14
C ALA A 165 16.47 62.41 -9.55
N ASP A 166 17.12 63.29 -8.79
CA ASP A 166 18.39 63.04 -8.10
C ASP A 166 18.22 62.56 -6.64
N CYS A 167 17.03 62.06 -6.27
CA CYS A 167 16.72 61.57 -4.92
C CYS A 167 16.27 60.08 -4.94
N PRO A 168 17.14 59.13 -5.33
CA PRO A 168 16.78 57.72 -5.51
C PRO A 168 16.39 56.97 -4.22
N ALA A 169 16.70 57.53 -3.04
CA ALA A 169 16.42 56.90 -1.76
C ALA A 169 15.03 57.24 -1.19
N LEU A 170 14.23 58.06 -1.88
CA LEU A 170 12.93 58.50 -1.39
C LEU A 170 11.96 57.32 -1.22
N THR A 171 11.28 57.30 -0.07
CA THR A 171 10.25 56.31 0.28
C THR A 171 9.00 56.96 0.89
N LEU A 172 9.09 58.23 1.29
CA LEU A 172 7.97 59.03 1.78
C LEU A 172 8.06 60.46 1.21
N ILE A 173 6.99 60.90 0.55
CA ILE A 173 6.82 62.27 0.06
C ILE A 173 5.48 62.81 0.57
N ALA A 174 5.48 64.00 1.15
CA ALA A 174 4.26 64.76 1.42
C ALA A 174 4.35 66.11 0.70
N CYS A 175 3.52 66.30 -0.33
CA CYS A 175 3.53 67.53 -1.14
C CYS A 175 2.14 68.15 -1.30
N TYR A 176 1.14 67.69 -0.54
CA TYR A 176 -0.21 68.27 -0.50
C TYR A 176 -0.20 69.77 -0.13
N SER A 177 -1.27 70.50 -0.45
CA SER A 177 -1.36 71.95 -0.27
C SER A 177 -0.20 72.72 -0.94
N ASN A 178 0.04 72.45 -2.23
CA ASN A 178 0.96 73.20 -3.10
C ASN A 178 0.24 73.60 -4.41
N GLU A 179 0.96 74.12 -5.41
CA GLU A 179 0.40 74.57 -6.70
C GLU A 179 0.90 73.72 -7.90
N ILE A 180 1.19 72.43 -7.68
CA ILE A 180 1.73 71.53 -8.72
C ILE A 180 0.63 71.17 -9.73
N ASN A 181 0.63 71.85 -10.88
CA ASN A 181 -0.31 71.59 -11.96
C ASN A 181 -0.15 70.18 -12.58
N SER A 182 -1.08 69.79 -13.45
CA SER A 182 -1.14 68.45 -14.05
C SER A 182 0.14 68.05 -14.81
N ASP A 183 0.72 68.95 -15.60
CA ASP A 183 1.92 68.64 -16.40
C ASP A 183 3.15 68.45 -15.50
N ASN A 184 3.28 69.28 -14.46
CA ASN A 184 4.35 69.16 -13.49
C ASN A 184 4.16 67.95 -12.55
N MET A 185 2.92 67.59 -12.23
CA MET A 185 2.61 66.38 -11.48
C MET A 185 3.01 65.12 -12.26
N LYS A 186 2.78 65.11 -13.59
CA LYS A 186 3.26 64.04 -14.46
C LYS A 186 4.78 63.88 -14.38
N LEU A 187 5.54 64.97 -14.50
CA LEU A 187 7.00 64.94 -14.38
C LEU A 187 7.45 64.42 -13.01
N LEU A 188 6.76 64.84 -11.94
CA LEU A 188 7.02 64.36 -10.57
C LEU A 188 6.82 62.85 -10.45
N VAL A 189 5.66 62.31 -10.86
CA VAL A 189 5.39 60.86 -10.74
C VAL A 189 6.28 60.01 -11.67
N GLU A 190 6.68 60.52 -12.83
CA GLU A 190 7.64 59.85 -13.73
C GLU A 190 9.04 59.76 -13.10
N SER A 191 9.42 60.77 -12.31
CA SER A 191 10.71 60.83 -11.61
C SER A 191 10.77 60.02 -10.31
N LEU A 192 9.66 59.44 -9.85
CA LEU A 192 9.62 58.61 -8.65
C LEU A 192 10.60 57.40 -8.75
N PRO A 193 11.33 57.07 -7.68
CA PRO A 193 12.15 55.86 -7.60
C PRO A 193 11.33 54.58 -7.77
N LEU A 194 11.91 53.56 -8.40
CA LEU A 194 11.33 52.23 -8.44
C LEU A 194 11.59 51.49 -7.12
N ILE A 195 10.54 51.07 -6.40
CA ILE A 195 10.66 50.40 -5.10
C ILE A 195 10.61 48.88 -5.28
N SER A 196 11.73 48.22 -5.03
CA SER A 196 11.86 46.75 -5.11
C SER A 196 11.44 45.99 -3.85
N ASP A 197 11.24 46.70 -2.73
CA ASP A 197 10.83 46.10 -1.46
C ASP A 197 9.37 45.65 -1.47
N SER A 198 9.04 44.67 -0.62
CA SER A 198 7.68 44.16 -0.47
C SER A 198 6.72 45.18 0.16
N LYS A 199 7.24 46.28 0.71
CA LYS A 199 6.45 47.37 1.28
C LYS A 199 6.49 48.57 0.32
N PRO A 200 5.32 49.08 -0.12
CA PRO A 200 5.27 50.22 -1.02
C PRO A 200 5.77 51.50 -0.34
N ALA A 201 6.35 52.40 -1.15
CA ALA A 201 6.61 53.78 -0.73
C ALA A 201 5.30 54.58 -0.72
N ARG A 202 5.28 55.72 -0.03
CA ARG A 202 4.06 56.50 0.19
C ARG A 202 4.21 57.94 -0.30
N MET A 203 3.21 58.43 -1.01
CA MET A 203 3.11 59.82 -1.44
C MET A 203 1.76 60.41 -1.01
N ILE A 204 1.81 61.42 -0.16
CA ILE A 204 0.65 62.22 0.27
C ILE A 204 0.59 63.41 -0.67
N VAL A 205 -0.31 63.34 -1.65
CA VAL A 205 -0.26 64.20 -2.85
C VAL A 205 -1.25 65.35 -2.81
N ILE A 206 -2.35 65.18 -2.09
CA ILE A 206 -3.45 66.12 -2.05
C ILE A 206 -4.04 66.17 -0.64
N ASP A 207 -4.67 67.29 -0.29
CA ASP A 207 -5.58 67.44 0.83
C ASP A 207 -6.90 68.04 0.34
N THR A 208 -7.90 67.20 0.13
CA THR A 208 -9.19 67.66 -0.40
C THR A 208 -10.04 68.45 0.60
N GLU A 209 -9.66 68.48 1.89
CA GLU A 209 -10.29 69.36 2.90
C GLU A 209 -9.63 70.75 2.97
N SER A 210 -8.42 70.91 2.40
CA SER A 210 -7.66 72.16 2.45
C SER A 210 -8.13 73.16 1.38
N ALA A 211 -8.42 74.39 1.79
CA ALA A 211 -8.69 75.49 0.87
C ALA A 211 -7.42 76.00 0.14
N LEU A 212 -6.24 75.56 0.58
CA LEU A 212 -4.94 75.91 -0.01
C LEU A 212 -4.46 74.86 -1.02
N GLU A 213 -5.26 73.83 -1.30
CA GLU A 213 -4.89 72.78 -2.24
C GLU A 213 -5.00 73.26 -3.70
N GLY A 214 -3.85 73.34 -4.37
CA GLY A 214 -3.71 73.70 -5.78
C GLY A 214 -3.08 72.61 -6.64
N ASN A 215 -2.71 71.45 -6.08
CA ASN A 215 -2.15 70.33 -6.82
C ASN A 215 -3.20 69.68 -7.74
N SER A 216 -2.78 69.22 -8.90
CA SER A 216 -3.62 68.51 -9.85
C SER A 216 -3.06 67.12 -10.14
N CYS A 217 -3.65 66.09 -9.53
CA CYS A 217 -3.23 64.70 -9.67
C CYS A 217 -4.40 63.81 -10.17
N SER A 218 -4.30 63.28 -11.38
CA SER A 218 -5.33 62.45 -12.03
C SER A 218 -5.07 60.95 -11.86
N MET A 219 -6.04 60.12 -12.27
CA MET A 219 -5.93 58.66 -12.32
C MET A 219 -4.70 58.20 -13.10
N SER A 220 -4.37 58.87 -14.21
CA SER A 220 -3.18 58.52 -14.99
C SER A 220 -1.88 58.77 -14.24
N HIS A 221 -1.82 59.80 -13.39
CA HIS A 221 -0.64 60.05 -12.56
C HIS A 221 -0.51 58.98 -11.45
N VAL A 222 -1.63 58.64 -10.80
CA VAL A 222 -1.68 57.57 -9.78
C VAL A 222 -1.24 56.23 -10.38
N ALA A 223 -1.63 55.92 -11.62
CA ALA A 223 -1.20 54.71 -12.31
C ALA A 223 0.33 54.64 -12.50
N ILE A 224 0.97 55.73 -12.96
CA ILE A 224 2.42 55.80 -13.13
C ILE A 224 3.15 55.58 -11.80
N ALA A 225 2.64 56.16 -10.70
CA ALA A 225 3.20 55.95 -9.37
C ALA A 225 3.07 54.50 -8.90
N LYS A 226 1.90 53.87 -9.10
CA LYS A 226 1.66 52.45 -8.75
C LYS A 226 2.58 51.49 -9.51
N GLU A 227 2.89 51.74 -10.78
CA GLU A 227 3.86 50.94 -11.56
C GLU A 227 5.25 50.94 -10.93
N LYS A 228 5.59 51.99 -10.17
CA LYS A 228 6.85 52.12 -9.43
C LYS A 228 6.75 51.66 -7.98
N ASN A 229 5.63 51.03 -7.59
CA ASN A 229 5.33 50.55 -6.24
C ASN A 229 5.21 51.67 -5.19
N TRP A 230 4.55 52.77 -5.59
CA TRP A 230 4.13 53.87 -4.72
C TRP A 230 2.61 53.84 -4.46
N GLU A 231 2.22 54.02 -3.20
CA GLU A 231 0.84 54.26 -2.77
C GLU A 231 0.58 55.76 -2.62
N MET A 232 -0.57 56.20 -3.14
CA MET A 232 -0.98 57.60 -3.16
C MET A 232 -2.07 57.85 -2.12
N TYR A 233 -1.97 58.96 -1.39
CA TYR A 233 -2.88 59.29 -0.28
C TYR A 233 -3.40 60.73 -0.37
N ASP A 234 -4.66 60.89 0.06
CA ASP A 234 -5.31 62.18 0.36
C ASP A 234 -5.23 62.41 1.87
N TYR A 235 -4.69 63.55 2.29
CA TYR A 235 -4.44 63.87 3.70
C TYR A 235 -5.72 64.10 4.50
N LYS A 236 -6.82 64.57 3.87
CA LYS A 236 -8.12 64.83 4.52
C LYS A 236 -8.03 65.66 5.81
N GLY A 237 -7.18 66.67 5.83
CA GLY A 237 -6.98 67.57 6.96
C GLY A 237 -6.38 66.95 8.24
N SER A 238 -6.24 65.63 8.37
CA SER A 238 -5.56 65.00 9.51
C SER A 238 -5.02 63.60 9.23
N PRO A 239 -3.92 63.18 9.90
CA PRO A 239 -3.32 61.86 9.66
C PRO A 239 -4.27 60.68 9.95
N GLN A 240 -5.30 60.86 10.78
CA GLN A 240 -6.27 59.83 11.12
C GLN A 240 -7.40 59.69 10.08
N LYS A 241 -7.63 60.71 9.27
CA LYS A 241 -8.63 60.72 8.19
C LYS A 241 -8.05 60.36 6.83
N MET A 242 -6.72 60.30 6.73
CA MET A 242 -6.00 60.03 5.50
C MET A 242 -6.52 58.76 4.80
N GLU A 243 -6.81 58.88 3.51
CA GLU A 243 -7.39 57.81 2.71
C GLU A 243 -6.59 57.57 1.41
N PRO A 244 -6.70 56.37 0.80
CA PRO A 244 -6.10 56.14 -0.51
C PRO A 244 -6.66 57.10 -1.57
N TYR A 245 -5.78 57.70 -2.36
CA TYR A 245 -6.14 58.64 -3.41
C TYR A 245 -6.11 57.99 -4.79
N TYR A 246 -7.17 58.19 -5.56
CA TYR A 246 -7.36 57.56 -6.87
C TYR A 246 -7.23 58.52 -8.06
N GLY A 247 -7.17 59.83 -7.83
CA GLY A 247 -7.16 60.85 -8.87
C GLY A 247 -8.36 61.78 -8.78
N ASN A 248 -8.21 63.04 -9.20
CA ASN A 248 -9.27 64.06 -9.15
C ASN A 248 -10.36 63.86 -10.22
N ASP A 249 -10.04 63.10 -11.26
CA ASP A 249 -10.93 62.64 -12.32
C ASP A 249 -11.46 61.21 -12.06
N TYR A 250 -11.20 60.64 -10.89
CA TYR A 250 -11.75 59.36 -10.49
C TYR A 250 -13.26 59.45 -10.27
N VAL A 251 -14.02 58.71 -11.09
CA VAL A 251 -15.44 58.49 -10.91
C VAL A 251 -15.64 57.02 -10.54
N PRO A 252 -16.15 56.70 -9.34
CA PRO A 252 -16.40 55.32 -8.95
C PRO A 252 -17.35 54.64 -9.93
N VAL A 253 -16.91 53.58 -10.59
CA VAL A 253 -17.81 52.71 -11.36
C VAL A 253 -18.46 51.76 -10.36
N VAL A 254 -19.67 52.10 -9.92
CA VAL A 254 -20.47 51.20 -9.09
C VAL A 254 -21.08 50.16 -10.01
N SER A 255 -20.57 48.93 -9.94
CA SER A 255 -21.13 47.80 -10.68
C SER A 255 -22.60 47.59 -10.31
N SER A 256 -23.40 47.14 -11.27
CA SER A 256 -24.75 46.66 -11.02
C SER A 256 -24.78 45.29 -10.33
N ASN A 257 -23.63 44.59 -10.25
CA ASN A 257 -23.52 43.32 -9.56
C ASN A 257 -23.63 43.52 -8.05
N TYR A 258 -24.31 42.60 -7.38
CA TYR A 258 -24.43 42.62 -5.93
C TYR A 258 -24.69 41.24 -5.35
N ILE A 259 -24.47 41.11 -4.05
CA ILE A 259 -24.82 39.95 -3.24
C ILE A 259 -25.72 40.43 -2.11
N THR A 260 -26.82 39.71 -1.85
CA THR A 260 -27.72 40.04 -0.74
C THR A 260 -27.63 38.95 0.32
N LEU A 261 -27.35 39.33 1.57
CA LEU A 261 -27.32 38.43 2.71
C LEU A 261 -28.35 38.85 3.75
N LYS A 262 -29.01 37.87 4.37
CA LYS A 262 -29.93 38.04 5.49
C LYS A 262 -29.39 37.30 6.69
N THR A 263 -29.33 37.98 7.83
CA THR A 263 -28.86 37.43 9.09
C THR A 263 -29.95 37.46 10.15
N ASN A 264 -29.83 36.58 11.15
CA ASN A 264 -30.67 36.61 12.35
C ASN A 264 -30.19 37.63 13.40
N LEU A 265 -29.12 38.38 13.10
CA LEU A 265 -28.67 39.52 13.89
C LEU A 265 -29.62 40.73 13.73
N ILE A 266 -29.59 41.65 14.69
CA ILE A 266 -30.44 42.85 14.72
C ILE A 266 -29.64 44.12 14.42
N ALA A 267 -30.34 45.23 14.19
CA ALA A 267 -29.70 46.53 13.99
C ALA A 267 -28.80 46.90 15.20
N GLY A 268 -27.59 47.38 14.92
CA GLY A 268 -26.53 47.65 15.91
C GLY A 268 -25.59 46.47 16.16
N ASP A 269 -25.95 45.24 15.76
CA ASP A 269 -25.01 44.11 15.77
C ASP A 269 -23.99 44.24 14.64
N GLN A 270 -22.90 43.48 14.74
CA GLN A 270 -21.81 43.51 13.77
C GLN A 270 -21.70 42.20 12.99
N VAL A 271 -21.44 42.32 11.69
CA VAL A 271 -21.03 41.21 10.81
C VAL A 271 -19.59 41.41 10.35
N LYS A 272 -18.90 40.31 10.09
CA LYS A 272 -17.56 40.31 9.51
C LYS A 272 -17.64 39.83 8.07
N LEU A 273 -17.23 40.68 7.15
CA LEU A 273 -17.24 40.39 5.73
C LEU A 273 -15.83 40.58 5.19
N MET A 274 -15.42 39.71 4.29
CA MET A 274 -14.19 39.88 3.51
C MET A 274 -14.55 39.63 2.05
N TRP A 275 -13.95 40.40 1.14
CA TRP A 275 -14.21 40.26 -0.28
C TRP A 275 -12.97 40.61 -1.09
N THR A 276 -12.95 40.16 -2.33
CA THR A 276 -11.98 40.60 -3.34
C THR A 276 -12.73 40.96 -4.61
N THR A 277 -12.22 41.95 -5.34
CA THR A 277 -12.82 42.44 -6.58
C THR A 277 -11.95 42.07 -7.78
N LYS A 278 -12.57 42.03 -8.97
CA LYS A 278 -11.86 41.71 -10.22
C LYS A 278 -10.76 42.71 -10.57
N GLU A 279 -10.99 43.99 -10.29
CA GLU A 279 -10.01 45.06 -10.47
C GLU A 279 -9.80 45.79 -9.14
N THR A 280 -8.56 46.22 -8.85
CA THR A 280 -8.21 46.98 -7.63
C THR A 280 -8.99 48.29 -7.45
N ASN A 281 -9.61 48.78 -8.51
CA ASN A 281 -10.36 50.03 -8.54
C ASN A 281 -11.89 49.83 -8.50
N THR A 282 -12.36 48.59 -8.31
CA THR A 282 -13.80 48.32 -8.19
C THR A 282 -14.27 48.82 -6.83
N HIS A 283 -15.14 49.83 -6.81
CA HIS A 283 -15.72 50.32 -5.57
C HIS A 283 -16.77 49.33 -5.04
N VAL A 284 -16.69 49.00 -3.75
CA VAL A 284 -17.68 48.15 -3.07
C VAL A 284 -18.53 49.02 -2.15
N GLU A 285 -19.84 49.03 -2.37
CA GLU A 285 -20.81 49.77 -1.58
C GLU A 285 -21.63 48.78 -0.72
N LEU A 286 -21.88 49.14 0.54
CA LEU A 286 -22.79 48.39 1.42
C LEU A 286 -24.11 49.15 1.58
N GLU A 287 -25.23 48.50 1.24
CA GLU A 287 -26.55 48.93 1.71
C GLU A 287 -26.96 48.04 2.89
N GLY A 288 -27.58 48.62 3.91
CA GLY A 288 -28.02 47.88 5.10
C GLY A 288 -26.96 47.69 6.19
N ALA A 289 -25.70 48.07 5.96
CA ALA A 289 -24.64 48.08 6.96
C ALA A 289 -23.63 49.21 6.72
N THR A 290 -22.93 49.63 7.78
CA THR A 290 -21.83 50.61 7.72
C THR A 290 -20.55 49.98 8.23
N ILE A 291 -19.45 50.12 7.48
CA ILE A 291 -18.13 49.67 7.91
C ILE A 291 -17.70 50.53 9.10
N VAL A 292 -17.51 49.92 10.27
CA VAL A 292 -17.06 50.61 11.49
C VAL A 292 -15.57 50.40 11.75
N ARG A 293 -15.00 49.30 11.25
CA ARG A 293 -13.58 48.98 11.38
C ARG A 293 -13.13 48.02 10.28
N THR A 294 -11.87 48.10 9.89
CA THR A 294 -11.22 47.11 9.01
C THR A 294 -10.05 46.46 9.75
N ASP A 295 -10.07 45.13 9.86
CA ASP A 295 -9.05 44.31 10.49
C ASP A 295 -8.18 43.66 9.40
N ASN A 296 -6.89 43.99 9.34
CA ASN A 296 -5.99 43.43 8.32
C ASN A 296 -5.34 42.13 8.82
N TYR A 297 -5.65 41.03 8.16
CA TYR A 297 -5.01 39.73 8.37
C TYR A 297 -4.07 39.40 7.21
N GLY A 298 -3.20 38.40 7.38
CA GLY A 298 -2.28 37.95 6.32
C GLY A 298 -2.98 37.47 5.03
N ASN A 299 -4.29 37.23 5.07
CA ASN A 299 -5.10 36.77 3.93
C ASN A 299 -6.00 37.86 3.33
N GLY A 300 -5.93 39.10 3.82
CA GLY A 300 -6.74 40.23 3.32
C GLY A 300 -7.45 41.03 4.42
N PRO A 301 -8.09 42.16 4.04
CA PRO A 301 -8.88 42.98 4.95
C PRO A 301 -10.21 42.30 5.31
N VAL A 302 -10.54 42.27 6.60
CA VAL A 302 -11.84 41.87 7.12
C VAL A 302 -12.58 43.12 7.58
N TYR A 303 -13.72 43.39 6.98
CA TYR A 303 -14.56 44.53 7.25
C TYR A 303 -15.57 44.19 8.34
N VAL A 304 -15.45 44.85 9.49
CA VAL A 304 -16.44 44.79 10.57
C VAL A 304 -17.51 45.82 10.25
N CYS A 305 -18.70 45.34 9.94
CA CYS A 305 -19.81 46.17 9.49
C CYS A 305 -20.92 46.16 10.55
N GLU A 306 -21.29 47.34 11.05
CA GLU A 306 -22.44 47.50 11.94
C GLU A 306 -23.72 47.52 11.11
N LEU A 307 -24.69 46.71 11.50
CA LEU A 307 -25.95 46.51 10.77
C LEU A 307 -26.94 47.64 11.05
N SER A 308 -27.59 48.14 10.00
CA SER A 308 -28.76 49.02 10.12
C SER A 308 -30.09 48.25 10.18
N GLY A 309 -30.06 46.95 9.86
CA GLY A 309 -31.19 46.02 9.86
C GLY A 309 -30.69 44.58 9.68
N SER A 310 -31.57 43.63 9.34
CA SER A 310 -31.19 42.21 9.18
C SER A 310 -30.76 41.81 7.76
N GLU A 311 -30.74 42.76 6.82
CA GLU A 311 -30.41 42.54 5.41
C GLU A 311 -29.25 43.47 5.03
N VAL A 312 -28.23 42.90 4.38
CA VAL A 312 -27.09 43.64 3.82
C VAL A 312 -26.97 43.32 2.34
N LYS A 313 -26.81 44.34 1.52
CA LYS A 313 -26.47 44.20 0.11
C LYS A 313 -25.06 44.71 -0.13
N VAL A 314 -24.20 43.84 -0.61
CA VAL A 314 -22.82 44.14 -0.99
C VAL A 314 -22.80 44.34 -2.50
N LYS A 315 -22.63 45.58 -2.96
CA LYS A 315 -22.58 45.91 -4.39
C LYS A 315 -21.14 46.01 -4.86
N GLY A 316 -20.83 45.41 -6.00
CA GLY A 316 -19.50 45.42 -6.61
C GLY A 316 -19.24 44.18 -7.45
N ASP A 317 -18.21 44.26 -8.30
CA ASP A 317 -17.71 43.12 -9.08
C ASP A 317 -16.82 42.22 -8.22
N LEU A 318 -17.46 41.47 -7.32
CA LEU A 318 -16.79 40.57 -6.39
C LEU A 318 -16.35 39.27 -7.07
N THR A 319 -15.08 38.91 -6.91
CA THR A 319 -14.52 37.59 -7.29
C THR A 319 -14.43 36.64 -6.11
N MET A 320 -14.40 37.16 -4.88
CA MET A 320 -14.48 36.36 -3.66
C MET A 320 -15.39 37.06 -2.64
N LEU A 321 -16.19 36.26 -1.92
CA LEU A 321 -16.91 36.69 -0.72
C LEU A 321 -16.70 35.67 0.40
N ASP A 322 -16.24 36.16 1.55
CA ASP A 322 -16.30 35.48 2.83
C ASP A 322 -17.27 36.19 3.77
N CYS A 323 -18.38 35.51 4.04
CA CYS A 323 -19.42 35.92 4.96
C CYS A 323 -19.65 34.87 6.06
N SER A 324 -18.60 34.13 6.41
CA SER A 324 -18.64 33.04 7.38
C SER A 324 -18.89 33.54 8.80
N ASP A 325 -19.53 32.70 9.62
CA ASP A 325 -19.79 32.98 11.05
C ASP A 325 -20.58 34.29 11.31
N ASN A 326 -21.69 34.47 10.61
CA ASN A 326 -22.53 35.69 10.69
C ASN A 326 -24.02 35.40 10.93
N LEU A 327 -24.37 34.19 11.40
CA LEU A 327 -25.75 33.73 11.62
C LEU A 327 -26.67 33.96 10.40
N ILE A 328 -26.13 33.81 9.19
CA ILE A 328 -26.84 34.04 7.93
C ILE A 328 -27.96 32.99 7.78
N SER A 329 -29.16 33.47 7.47
CA SER A 329 -30.35 32.67 7.19
C SER A 329 -30.69 32.58 5.71
N SER A 330 -30.23 33.53 4.88
CA SER A 330 -30.35 33.51 3.42
C SER A 330 -29.18 34.22 2.75
N LEU A 331 -28.69 33.68 1.63
CA LEU A 331 -27.61 34.23 0.83
C LEU A 331 -27.98 34.15 -0.66
N ASP A 332 -28.15 35.30 -1.30
CA ASP A 332 -28.48 35.42 -2.72
C ASP A 332 -27.26 35.92 -3.51
N LEU A 333 -26.74 35.04 -4.35
CA LEU A 333 -25.54 35.23 -5.19
C LEU A 333 -25.89 35.47 -6.66
N SER A 334 -27.17 35.45 -7.04
CA SER A 334 -27.62 35.40 -8.44
C SER A 334 -27.22 36.61 -9.29
N HIS A 335 -26.91 37.73 -8.62
CA HIS A 335 -26.50 39.00 -9.24
C HIS A 335 -24.98 39.20 -9.29
N CYS A 336 -24.17 38.20 -8.94
CA CYS A 336 -22.71 38.28 -8.99
C CYS A 336 -22.10 37.07 -9.74
N THR A 337 -22.32 37.03 -11.06
CA THR A 337 -21.98 35.85 -11.90
C THR A 337 -20.47 35.59 -12.09
N ILE A 338 -19.63 36.56 -11.72
CA ILE A 338 -18.17 36.49 -11.83
C ILE A 338 -17.49 35.92 -10.58
N LEU A 339 -18.26 35.54 -9.56
CA LEU A 339 -17.76 35.06 -8.29
C LEU A 339 -17.01 33.73 -8.47
N GLU A 340 -15.73 33.71 -8.07
CA GLU A 340 -14.84 32.55 -8.15
C GLU A 340 -14.75 31.81 -6.82
N GLU A 341 -14.95 32.50 -5.69
CA GLU A 341 -14.81 31.93 -4.36
C GLU A 341 -15.95 32.35 -3.41
N VAL A 342 -16.53 31.36 -2.73
CA VAL A 342 -17.62 31.56 -1.75
C VAL A 342 -17.27 30.86 -0.44
N TYR A 343 -17.14 31.65 0.62
CA TYR A 343 -16.98 31.15 1.99
C TYR A 343 -18.18 31.62 2.82
N CYS A 344 -19.01 30.67 3.24
CA CYS A 344 -20.18 30.97 4.08
C CYS A 344 -20.32 29.97 5.23
N HIS A 345 -19.21 29.38 5.67
CA HIS A 345 -19.19 28.36 6.71
C HIS A 345 -19.65 28.91 8.08
N LYS A 346 -20.05 28.02 8.99
CA LYS A 346 -20.59 28.35 10.32
C LYS A 346 -21.85 29.22 10.30
N ASN A 347 -22.64 29.12 9.24
CA ASN A 347 -23.96 29.74 9.15
C ASN A 347 -25.05 28.67 9.29
N GLY A 348 -25.27 28.21 10.52
CA GLY A 348 -26.20 27.11 10.82
C GLY A 348 -27.68 27.39 10.49
N TYR A 349 -28.05 28.64 10.20
CA TYR A 349 -29.42 29.00 9.77
C TYR A 349 -29.61 28.98 8.25
N LEU A 350 -28.53 28.87 7.47
CA LEU A 350 -28.58 28.80 6.02
C LEU A 350 -29.01 27.38 5.59
N LYS A 351 -30.22 27.28 5.04
CA LYS A 351 -30.84 26.00 4.64
C LYS A 351 -30.76 25.68 3.16
N SER A 352 -30.55 26.71 2.34
CA SER A 352 -30.43 26.59 0.89
C SER A 352 -29.40 27.58 0.39
N LEU A 353 -28.66 27.17 -0.64
CA LEU A 353 -27.72 28.03 -1.36
C LEU A 353 -27.84 27.72 -2.84
N ASP A 354 -28.15 28.74 -3.65
CA ASP A 354 -28.22 28.62 -5.10
C ASP A 354 -26.92 29.16 -5.71
N VAL A 355 -26.21 28.29 -6.43
CA VAL A 355 -24.95 28.61 -7.15
C VAL A 355 -25.10 28.43 -8.66
N SER A 356 -26.32 28.26 -9.17
CA SER A 356 -26.60 28.01 -10.60
C SER A 356 -26.12 29.14 -11.52
N MET A 357 -26.02 30.36 -11.00
CA MET A 357 -25.55 31.54 -11.72
C MET A 357 -24.05 31.81 -11.59
N LEU A 358 -23.26 30.87 -11.03
CA LEU A 358 -21.83 31.05 -10.73
C LEU A 358 -20.93 30.13 -11.59
N PRO A 359 -20.87 30.30 -12.93
CA PRO A 359 -20.07 29.45 -13.81
C PRO A 359 -18.55 29.59 -13.58
N ALA A 360 -18.13 30.68 -12.93
CA ALA A 360 -16.74 30.97 -12.59
C ALA A 360 -16.28 30.37 -11.24
N LEU A 361 -17.17 29.71 -10.50
CA LEU A 361 -16.90 29.21 -9.14
C LEU A 361 -15.80 28.13 -9.15
N LYS A 362 -14.71 28.40 -8.43
CA LYS A 362 -13.54 27.54 -8.24
C LYS A 362 -13.45 26.99 -6.82
N HIS A 363 -13.88 27.76 -5.82
CA HIS A 363 -13.77 27.40 -4.41
C HIS A 363 -15.08 27.65 -3.66
N ILE A 364 -15.57 26.64 -2.95
CA ILE A 364 -16.77 26.75 -2.12
C ILE A 364 -16.55 26.12 -0.74
N VAL A 365 -16.93 26.85 0.31
CA VAL A 365 -16.82 26.42 1.70
C VAL A 365 -18.14 26.72 2.43
N THR A 366 -18.91 25.66 2.70
CA THR A 366 -20.22 25.72 3.37
C THR A 366 -20.26 24.89 4.64
N THR A 367 -19.09 24.52 5.19
CA THR A 367 -18.98 23.70 6.41
C THR A 367 -19.83 24.28 7.56
N ASP A 368 -20.49 23.44 8.35
CA ASP A 368 -21.35 23.86 9.47
C ASP A 368 -22.57 24.74 9.05
N CYS A 369 -23.09 24.55 7.83
CA CYS A 369 -24.39 25.06 7.41
C CYS A 369 -25.48 23.98 7.52
N SER A 370 -26.75 24.37 7.39
CA SER A 370 -27.89 23.45 7.43
C SER A 370 -28.43 23.12 6.03
N LEU A 371 -27.55 23.03 5.03
CA LEU A 371 -27.94 22.73 3.64
C LEU A 371 -28.37 21.26 3.52
N GLU A 372 -29.65 21.03 3.20
CA GLU A 372 -30.18 19.68 2.92
C GLU A 372 -29.83 19.21 1.50
N LYS A 373 -29.65 20.16 0.58
CA LYS A 373 -29.25 19.94 -0.82
C LYS A 373 -28.33 21.06 -1.28
N LEU A 374 -27.43 20.75 -2.21
CA LEU A 374 -26.57 21.70 -2.89
C LEU A 374 -26.32 21.19 -4.31
N ASP A 375 -26.68 21.98 -5.32
CA ASP A 375 -26.44 21.64 -6.72
C ASP A 375 -25.15 22.31 -7.20
N LEU A 376 -24.13 21.50 -7.47
CA LEU A 376 -22.83 21.95 -7.99
C LEU A 376 -22.67 21.71 -9.50
N THR A 377 -23.69 21.19 -10.17
CA THR A 377 -23.61 20.84 -11.61
C THR A 377 -23.43 22.06 -12.51
N HIS A 378 -23.61 23.27 -11.99
CA HIS A 378 -23.41 24.53 -12.71
C HIS A 378 -22.02 25.15 -12.49
N ALA A 379 -21.12 24.49 -11.74
CA ALA A 379 -19.78 24.96 -11.42
C ALA A 379 -18.67 24.11 -12.09
N PRO A 380 -18.49 24.19 -13.43
CA PRO A 380 -17.54 23.35 -14.16
C PRO A 380 -16.08 23.64 -13.83
N LEU A 381 -15.79 24.82 -13.26
CA LEU A 381 -14.45 25.25 -12.85
C LEU A 381 -14.11 24.91 -11.40
N LEU A 382 -14.98 24.19 -10.69
CA LEU A 382 -14.80 23.92 -9.27
C LEU A 382 -13.57 23.04 -9.00
N GLU A 383 -12.65 23.56 -8.20
CA GLU A 383 -11.39 22.88 -7.80
C GLU A 383 -11.41 22.42 -6.34
N THR A 384 -12.11 23.16 -5.47
CA THR A 384 -12.14 22.90 -4.01
C THR A 384 -13.55 23.01 -3.47
N ALA A 385 -14.01 21.98 -2.76
CA ALA A 385 -15.29 21.96 -2.07
C ALA A 385 -15.15 21.44 -0.63
N TYR A 386 -15.43 22.30 0.34
CA TYR A 386 -15.52 21.95 1.76
C TYR A 386 -16.98 22.04 2.21
N LEU A 387 -17.61 20.88 2.29
CA LEU A 387 -19.04 20.66 2.47
C LEU A 387 -19.30 19.82 3.74
N ALA A 388 -18.50 20.01 4.79
CA ALA A 388 -18.54 19.17 5.99
C ALA A 388 -19.65 19.58 6.97
N ASN A 389 -20.09 18.63 7.80
CA ASN A 389 -21.09 18.81 8.85
C ASN A 389 -22.41 19.42 8.32
N MET A 390 -22.93 18.84 7.24
CA MET A 390 -24.21 19.22 6.63
C MET A 390 -25.11 17.98 6.49
N PRO A 391 -26.45 18.12 6.56
CA PRO A 391 -27.38 16.99 6.45
C PRO A 391 -27.54 16.44 5.01
N LEU A 392 -26.52 16.57 4.15
CA LEU A 392 -26.54 16.09 2.77
C LEU A 392 -26.67 14.56 2.72
N THR A 393 -27.64 14.09 1.93
CA THR A 393 -27.89 12.65 1.67
C THR A 393 -27.45 12.22 0.28
N GLU A 394 -27.31 13.17 -0.65
CA GLU A 394 -26.84 13.01 -2.02
C GLU A 394 -26.04 14.24 -2.45
N ILE A 395 -25.13 14.07 -3.41
CA ILE A 395 -24.42 15.15 -4.09
C ILE A 395 -24.08 14.69 -5.51
N ASP A 396 -24.35 15.53 -6.51
CA ASP A 396 -23.96 15.28 -7.90
C ASP A 396 -22.68 16.06 -8.21
N LEU A 397 -21.62 15.32 -8.57
CA LEU A 397 -20.30 15.86 -8.90
C LEU A 397 -19.91 15.61 -10.37
N SER A 398 -20.86 15.16 -11.20
CA SER A 398 -20.63 14.73 -12.58
C SER A 398 -20.11 15.85 -13.49
N ASN A 399 -20.46 17.11 -13.21
CA ASN A 399 -20.00 18.27 -13.95
C ASN A 399 -18.90 19.07 -13.22
N ASN A 400 -18.15 18.44 -12.30
CA ASN A 400 -17.02 19.07 -11.60
C ASN A 400 -15.68 18.33 -11.88
N PRO A 401 -15.23 18.24 -13.15
CA PRO A 401 -14.06 17.44 -13.53
C PRO A 401 -12.72 18.02 -13.06
N LEU A 402 -12.72 19.26 -12.56
CA LEU A 402 -11.53 19.96 -12.06
C LEU A 402 -11.32 19.84 -10.55
N LEU A 403 -12.21 19.15 -9.82
CA LEU A 403 -12.09 18.97 -8.37
C LEU A 403 -10.76 18.30 -7.99
N ARG A 404 -10.03 18.94 -7.08
CA ARG A 404 -8.77 18.49 -6.48
C ARG A 404 -8.91 18.18 -5.00
N VAL A 405 -9.77 18.94 -4.29
CA VAL A 405 -10.02 18.77 -2.86
C VAL A 405 -11.51 18.68 -2.61
N LEU A 406 -11.95 17.58 -2.00
CA LEU A 406 -13.34 17.34 -1.64
C LEU A 406 -13.43 16.87 -0.19
N SER A 407 -14.16 17.65 0.62
CA SER A 407 -14.45 17.28 2.01
C SER A 407 -15.95 17.26 2.24
N LEU A 408 -16.49 16.08 2.50
CA LEU A 408 -17.88 15.78 2.84
C LEU A 408 -17.97 15.09 4.22
N ASN A 409 -17.01 15.40 5.11
CA ASN A 409 -17.00 14.85 6.47
C ASN A 409 -18.31 15.14 7.19
N TRP A 410 -18.80 14.19 8.00
CA TRP A 410 -20.00 14.31 8.82
C TRP A 410 -21.26 14.68 8.02
N THR A 411 -21.35 14.17 6.79
CA THR A 411 -22.58 14.20 5.98
C THR A 411 -23.35 12.89 6.13
N GLN A 412 -24.58 12.82 5.62
CA GLN A 412 -25.44 11.63 5.71
C GLN A 412 -25.40 10.76 4.45
N LEU A 413 -24.39 10.94 3.59
CA LEU A 413 -24.19 10.20 2.35
C LEU A 413 -24.11 8.69 2.60
N GLN A 414 -24.87 7.91 1.80
CA GLN A 414 -24.79 6.44 1.79
C GLN A 414 -23.94 5.90 0.63
N GLN A 415 -23.76 6.71 -0.41
CA GLN A 415 -22.97 6.41 -1.60
C GLN A 415 -22.45 7.71 -2.20
N ILE A 416 -21.45 7.60 -3.07
CA ILE A 416 -20.90 8.73 -3.84
C ILE A 416 -20.34 8.19 -5.16
N ASP A 417 -20.64 8.87 -6.27
CA ASP A 417 -20.02 8.61 -7.56
C ASP A 417 -18.86 9.59 -7.77
N LEU A 418 -17.67 9.07 -8.01
CA LEU A 418 -16.43 9.82 -8.23
C LEU A 418 -15.82 9.57 -9.61
N SER A 419 -16.55 8.87 -10.50
CA SER A 419 -16.07 8.44 -11.82
C SER A 419 -15.67 9.57 -12.77
N HIS A 420 -16.17 10.79 -12.52
CA HIS A 420 -15.91 11.98 -13.32
C HIS A 420 -14.86 12.91 -12.71
N ASN A 421 -14.31 12.58 -11.53
CA ASN A 421 -13.47 13.49 -10.72
C ASN A 421 -12.00 13.03 -10.63
N ALA A 422 -11.41 12.65 -11.76
CA ALA A 422 -10.06 12.07 -11.85
C ALA A 422 -8.91 12.95 -11.32
N LYS A 423 -9.18 14.24 -11.06
CA LYS A 423 -8.20 15.20 -10.52
C LYS A 423 -8.16 15.28 -8.99
N ILE A 424 -9.01 14.54 -8.27
CA ILE A 424 -9.03 14.56 -6.80
C ILE A 424 -7.67 14.08 -6.25
N GLU A 425 -7.10 14.91 -5.37
CA GLU A 425 -5.86 14.66 -4.64
C GLU A 425 -6.10 14.46 -3.13
N ASP A 426 -7.13 15.09 -2.56
CA ASP A 426 -7.53 15.00 -1.14
C ASP A 426 -9.03 14.74 -1.04
N LEU A 427 -9.39 13.55 -0.55
CA LEU A 427 -10.76 13.09 -0.36
C LEU A 427 -11.04 12.84 1.12
N ARG A 428 -12.05 13.52 1.66
CA ARG A 428 -12.48 13.41 3.06
C ARG A 428 -13.96 13.09 3.17
N LEU A 429 -14.26 11.92 3.73
CA LEU A 429 -15.58 11.32 3.88
C LEU A 429 -15.77 10.73 5.29
N ASN A 430 -15.06 11.27 6.29
CA ASN A 430 -15.16 10.78 7.66
C ASN A 430 -16.59 10.97 8.19
N GLY A 431 -17.11 10.07 9.02
CA GLY A 431 -18.42 10.25 9.66
C GLY A 431 -19.60 10.20 8.69
N THR A 432 -19.45 9.56 7.53
CA THR A 432 -20.52 9.33 6.55
C THR A 432 -21.22 7.99 6.77
N ASN A 433 -22.25 7.66 5.99
CA ASN A 433 -22.93 6.36 6.04
C ASN A 433 -22.54 5.43 4.88
N ILE A 434 -21.40 5.69 4.22
CA ILE A 434 -20.94 4.96 3.03
C ILE A 434 -20.51 3.54 3.41
N GLN A 435 -21.04 2.56 2.68
CA GLN A 435 -20.72 1.13 2.87
C GLN A 435 -19.71 0.57 1.87
N THR A 436 -19.70 1.13 0.66
CA THR A 436 -18.77 0.77 -0.42
C THR A 436 -18.35 2.03 -1.17
N ILE A 437 -17.14 2.03 -1.70
CA ILE A 437 -16.60 3.14 -2.48
C ILE A 437 -15.69 2.62 -3.59
N ASP A 438 -15.87 3.15 -4.80
CA ASP A 438 -14.96 2.90 -5.93
C ASP A 438 -13.98 4.07 -6.05
N LEU A 439 -12.69 3.76 -5.91
CA LEU A 439 -11.58 4.72 -5.99
C LEU A 439 -10.75 4.53 -7.27
N SER A 440 -11.14 3.62 -8.17
CA SER A 440 -10.38 3.25 -9.37
C SER A 440 -10.22 4.41 -10.36
N ALA A 441 -11.16 5.35 -10.37
CA ALA A 441 -11.13 6.55 -11.21
C ALA A 441 -10.23 7.68 -10.67
N LEU A 442 -9.53 7.51 -9.53
CA LEU A 442 -8.80 8.56 -8.83
C LEU A 442 -7.27 8.35 -8.84
N PRO A 443 -6.58 8.43 -10.00
CA PRO A 443 -5.15 8.12 -10.11
C PRO A 443 -4.24 9.13 -9.39
N LEU A 444 -4.75 10.35 -9.12
CA LEU A 444 -4.01 11.43 -8.48
C LEU A 444 -4.20 11.51 -6.95
N LEU A 445 -4.97 10.60 -6.36
CA LEU A 445 -5.32 10.61 -4.94
C LEU A 445 -4.07 10.46 -4.06
N LYS A 446 -3.85 11.43 -3.17
CA LYS A 446 -2.72 11.49 -2.23
C LYS A 446 -3.17 11.32 -0.78
N MET A 447 -4.34 11.84 -0.44
CA MET A 447 -4.88 11.85 0.91
C MET A 447 -6.29 11.27 0.92
N LEU A 448 -6.49 10.24 1.71
CA LEU A 448 -7.78 9.56 1.83
C LEU A 448 -8.19 9.46 3.30
N TYR A 449 -9.36 10.00 3.62
CA TYR A 449 -9.92 10.00 4.97
C TYR A 449 -11.37 9.51 4.92
N ILE A 450 -11.63 8.29 5.40
CA ILE A 450 -12.98 7.68 5.47
C ILE A 450 -13.15 6.97 6.81
N SER A 451 -12.73 7.59 7.91
CA SER A 451 -12.93 7.06 9.26
C SER A 451 -14.36 7.26 9.75
N GLU A 452 -14.86 6.39 10.62
CA GLU A 452 -16.23 6.49 11.17
C GLU A 452 -17.31 6.45 10.08
N ALA A 453 -17.07 5.69 9.00
CA ALA A 453 -18.07 5.36 8.00
C ALA A 453 -18.68 3.98 8.29
N LYS A 454 -19.13 3.26 7.26
CA LYS A 454 -19.70 1.90 7.37
C LYS A 454 -19.03 0.92 6.42
N LEU A 455 -17.77 1.17 6.05
CA LEU A 455 -17.05 0.35 5.08
C LEU A 455 -16.79 -1.06 5.64
N THR A 456 -16.94 -2.06 4.78
CA THR A 456 -16.62 -3.48 5.07
C THR A 456 -15.38 -3.98 4.31
N SER A 457 -15.04 -3.32 3.21
CA SER A 457 -13.83 -3.54 2.44
C SER A 457 -13.28 -2.22 1.90
N LEU A 458 -11.99 -2.16 1.62
CA LEU A 458 -11.36 -1.04 0.94
C LEU A 458 -10.37 -1.55 -0.12
N ASP A 459 -10.50 -1.04 -1.35
CA ASP A 459 -9.50 -1.24 -2.40
C ASP A 459 -8.89 0.10 -2.78
N VAL A 460 -7.58 0.25 -2.52
CA VAL A 460 -6.78 1.40 -2.93
C VAL A 460 -5.66 1.00 -3.89
N SER A 461 -5.69 -0.21 -4.43
CA SER A 461 -4.62 -0.74 -5.29
C SER A 461 -4.40 0.06 -6.58
N HIS A 462 -5.42 0.83 -7.00
CA HIS A 462 -5.42 1.68 -8.18
C HIS A 462 -4.92 3.11 -7.91
N ASN A 463 -4.50 3.45 -6.67
CA ASN A 463 -4.15 4.82 -6.27
C ASN A 463 -2.64 4.94 -5.89
N PRO A 464 -1.71 4.95 -6.86
CA PRO A 464 -0.27 4.80 -6.61
C PRO A 464 0.39 5.99 -5.88
N LEU A 465 -0.26 7.16 -5.87
CA LEU A 465 0.27 8.40 -5.28
C LEU A 465 -0.15 8.62 -3.82
N LEU A 466 -0.86 7.67 -3.20
CA LEU A 466 -1.29 7.76 -1.81
C LEU A 466 -0.11 7.99 -0.85
N ARG A 467 -0.30 8.96 0.05
CA ARG A 467 0.62 9.34 1.13
C ARG A 467 0.02 9.05 2.49
N ARG A 468 -1.28 9.30 2.67
CA ARG A 468 -1.99 8.99 3.91
C ARG A 468 -3.35 8.37 3.62
N VAL A 469 -3.63 7.27 4.30
CA VAL A 469 -4.94 6.60 4.30
C VAL A 469 -5.39 6.48 5.75
N ARG A 470 -6.55 7.07 6.07
CA ARG A 470 -7.21 6.89 7.36
C ARG A 470 -8.60 6.33 7.17
N VAL A 471 -8.78 5.11 7.61
CA VAL A 471 -10.03 4.35 7.49
C VAL A 471 -10.37 3.64 8.80
N GLY A 472 -9.85 4.15 9.92
CA GLY A 472 -10.16 3.63 11.24
C GLY A 472 -11.63 3.80 11.63
N LYS A 473 -12.12 3.02 12.61
CA LYS A 473 -13.51 3.00 13.08
C LYS A 473 -14.51 2.68 11.95
N ASN A 474 -14.27 1.58 11.25
CA ASN A 474 -15.18 1.02 10.25
C ASN A 474 -15.47 -0.45 10.62
N ALA A 475 -15.98 -1.24 9.68
CA ALA A 475 -16.17 -2.69 9.83
C ALA A 475 -15.31 -3.47 8.82
N LEU A 476 -14.12 -2.96 8.46
CA LEU A 476 -13.25 -3.53 7.43
C LEU A 476 -12.79 -4.94 7.80
N THR A 477 -12.98 -5.88 6.88
CA THR A 477 -12.41 -7.25 6.93
C THR A 477 -11.28 -7.45 5.92
N GLU A 478 -11.19 -6.59 4.90
CA GLU A 478 -10.08 -6.56 3.94
C GLU A 478 -9.65 -5.12 3.61
N VAL A 479 -8.35 -4.96 3.31
CA VAL A 479 -7.79 -3.75 2.71
C VAL A 479 -6.81 -4.18 1.61
N LYS A 480 -7.18 -3.94 0.35
CA LYS A 480 -6.33 -4.23 -0.81
C LYS A 480 -5.43 -3.03 -1.09
N LEU A 481 -4.13 -3.25 -0.88
CA LEU A 481 -3.07 -2.27 -1.17
C LEU A 481 -2.36 -2.63 -2.48
N GLY A 482 -2.01 -1.60 -3.25
CA GLY A 482 -1.14 -1.71 -4.41
C GLY A 482 0.31 -1.39 -4.04
N THR A 483 1.15 -1.11 -5.05
CA THR A 483 2.52 -0.66 -4.81
C THR A 483 2.55 0.85 -4.50
N HIS A 484 2.52 1.22 -3.22
CA HIS A 484 2.51 2.61 -2.79
C HIS A 484 3.87 3.09 -2.25
N GLN A 485 4.72 3.60 -3.15
CA GLN A 485 6.06 4.08 -2.80
C GLN A 485 6.05 5.33 -1.90
N GLN A 486 5.01 6.16 -2.00
CA GLN A 486 4.88 7.42 -1.25
C GLN A 486 4.07 7.29 0.04
N LEU A 487 3.54 6.10 0.38
CA LEU A 487 2.71 5.93 1.56
C LEU A 487 3.55 6.14 2.83
N GLN A 488 3.07 7.04 3.68
CA GLN A 488 3.68 7.44 4.95
C GLN A 488 2.80 7.02 6.13
N GLU A 489 1.49 6.96 5.95
CA GLU A 489 0.55 6.66 7.02
C GLU A 489 -0.59 5.78 6.52
N LEU A 490 -0.81 4.70 7.25
CA LEU A 490 -1.98 3.85 7.13
C LEU A 490 -2.61 3.72 8.52
N ASP A 491 -3.81 4.26 8.70
CA ASP A 491 -4.60 4.13 9.92
C ASP A 491 -5.81 3.25 9.65
N VAL A 492 -5.80 2.05 10.24
CA VAL A 492 -6.83 1.01 10.10
C VAL A 492 -7.42 0.61 11.46
N ARG A 493 -7.17 1.38 12.52
CA ARG A 493 -7.62 1.07 13.89
C ARG A 493 -9.13 0.88 13.99
N SER A 494 -9.61 0.22 15.03
CA SER A 494 -11.04 0.00 15.30
C SER A 494 -11.76 -0.59 14.09
N ASN A 495 -11.29 -1.73 13.60
CA ASN A 495 -11.87 -2.48 12.47
C ASN A 495 -12.01 -3.97 12.83
N LYS A 496 -12.24 -4.84 11.84
CA LYS A 496 -12.42 -6.29 11.99
C LYS A 496 -11.40 -7.08 11.16
N LEU A 497 -10.19 -6.56 10.99
CA LEU A 497 -9.14 -7.17 10.19
C LEU A 497 -8.56 -8.39 10.90
N SER A 498 -8.64 -9.55 10.27
CA SER A 498 -8.02 -10.78 10.77
C SER A 498 -6.49 -10.75 10.66
N ALA A 499 -5.81 -11.68 11.34
CA ALA A 499 -4.37 -11.85 11.20
C ALA A 499 -3.92 -12.07 9.74
N ALA A 500 -4.71 -12.81 8.95
CA ALA A 500 -4.44 -13.02 7.52
C ALA A 500 -4.57 -11.72 6.72
N ALA A 501 -5.58 -10.90 7.01
CA ALA A 501 -5.74 -9.59 6.35
C ALA A 501 -4.56 -8.65 6.67
N PHE A 502 -4.07 -8.65 7.92
CA PHE A 502 -2.84 -7.91 8.27
C PHE A 502 -1.60 -8.44 7.56
N GLN A 503 -1.48 -9.76 7.37
CA GLN A 503 -0.38 -10.35 6.63
C GLN A 503 -0.37 -9.87 5.16
N GLU A 504 -1.53 -9.77 4.51
CA GLU A 504 -1.67 -9.20 3.17
C GLU A 504 -1.29 -7.71 3.12
N ILE A 505 -1.83 -6.91 4.05
CA ILE A 505 -1.49 -5.48 4.18
C ILE A 505 0.02 -5.31 4.30
N VAL A 506 0.64 -6.00 5.27
CA VAL A 506 2.07 -5.87 5.56
C VAL A 506 2.92 -6.39 4.40
N SER A 507 2.47 -7.43 3.69
CA SER A 507 3.15 -7.94 2.49
C SER A 507 3.15 -6.93 1.34
N ALA A 508 2.09 -6.13 1.20
CA ALA A 508 2.00 -5.07 0.19
C ALA A 508 2.73 -3.77 0.57
N LEU A 509 3.03 -3.52 1.85
CA LEU A 509 3.80 -2.34 2.26
C LEU A 509 5.16 -2.29 1.54
N SER A 510 5.50 -1.12 0.98
CA SER A 510 6.78 -0.92 0.29
C SER A 510 7.93 -0.75 1.29
N PRO A 511 9.09 -1.42 1.11
CA PRO A 511 10.29 -1.18 1.93
C PRO A 511 10.94 0.16 1.54
N ASN A 512 11.42 0.97 2.49
CA ASN A 512 12.23 2.15 2.17
C ASN A 512 13.13 2.57 3.34
N SER A 513 14.39 2.93 3.04
CA SER A 513 15.45 3.26 4.01
C SER A 513 15.57 4.76 4.33
N ASN A 514 14.85 5.64 3.62
CA ASN A 514 15.16 7.08 3.60
C ASN A 514 14.13 7.99 4.32
N SER A 515 13.12 7.44 5.00
CA SER A 515 12.11 8.23 5.74
C SER A 515 11.84 7.63 7.10
N THR A 516 12.02 8.43 8.16
CA THR A 516 11.86 8.02 9.57
C THR A 516 10.41 8.04 10.08
N ASP A 517 9.44 8.48 9.27
CA ASP A 517 8.09 8.82 9.74
C ASP A 517 6.98 7.91 9.16
N ARG A 518 7.30 6.68 8.73
CA ARG A 518 6.28 5.73 8.27
C ARG A 518 5.57 5.06 9.44
N ARG A 519 4.25 5.17 9.47
CA ARG A 519 3.43 4.66 10.57
C ARG A 519 2.22 3.86 10.11
N LEU A 520 2.05 2.71 10.74
CA LEU A 520 0.84 1.89 10.68
C LEU A 520 0.12 2.01 12.03
N ILE A 521 -1.02 2.69 12.06
CA ILE A 521 -1.89 2.71 13.25
C ILE A 521 -2.81 1.51 13.10
N ALA A 522 -2.42 0.40 13.73
CA ALA A 522 -3.05 -0.91 13.50
C ALA A 522 -4.26 -1.12 14.40
N VAL A 523 -4.17 -0.66 15.65
CA VAL A 523 -5.19 -0.92 16.67
C VAL A 523 -5.47 0.31 17.52
N ASP A 524 -6.61 0.31 18.20
CA ASP A 524 -6.94 1.18 19.33
C ASP A 524 -7.48 0.30 20.47
N LYS A 525 -6.62 -0.17 21.37
CA LYS A 525 -7.02 -1.08 22.45
C LYS A 525 -7.94 -0.43 23.50
N SER A 526 -8.09 0.89 23.46
CA SER A 526 -9.04 1.60 24.29
C SER A 526 -10.47 1.59 23.73
N ASP A 527 -10.61 1.29 22.43
CA ASP A 527 -11.90 1.24 21.75
C ASP A 527 -12.56 -0.14 21.96
N PRO A 528 -13.75 -0.21 22.58
CA PRO A 528 -14.43 -1.49 22.80
C PRO A 528 -14.92 -2.15 21.50
N GLN A 529 -14.93 -1.45 20.37
CA GLN A 529 -15.27 -2.02 19.06
C GLN A 529 -14.04 -2.56 18.31
N GLU A 530 -12.84 -2.42 18.86
CA GLU A 530 -11.62 -2.95 18.24
C GLU A 530 -11.66 -4.48 18.16
N ALA A 531 -11.60 -4.99 16.93
CA ALA A 531 -11.55 -6.42 16.63
C ALA A 531 -10.46 -6.76 15.61
N ASN A 532 -9.54 -5.82 15.33
CA ASN A 532 -8.33 -6.10 14.58
C ASN A 532 -7.43 -7.08 15.34
N VAL A 533 -6.86 -8.03 14.60
CA VAL A 533 -5.87 -9.00 15.10
C VAL A 533 -4.55 -8.78 14.37
N CYS A 534 -3.70 -7.91 14.91
CA CYS A 534 -2.40 -7.60 14.31
C CYS A 534 -1.31 -8.33 15.11
N THR A 535 -0.83 -9.47 14.61
CA THR A 535 0.07 -10.35 15.38
C THR A 535 1.49 -9.80 15.53
N VAL A 536 2.26 -10.36 16.48
CA VAL A 536 3.70 -10.09 16.64
C VAL A 536 4.48 -10.26 15.33
N THR A 537 4.16 -11.29 14.53
CA THR A 537 4.77 -11.51 13.22
C THR A 537 4.41 -10.41 12.22
N CYS A 538 3.16 -9.95 12.19
CA CYS A 538 2.75 -8.81 11.35
C CYS A 538 3.53 -7.55 11.70
N VAL A 539 3.67 -7.26 13.00
CA VAL A 539 4.46 -6.11 13.50
C VAL A 539 5.93 -6.24 13.08
N SER A 540 6.52 -7.42 13.23
CA SER A 540 7.92 -7.68 12.90
C SER A 540 8.20 -7.51 11.40
N ASN A 541 7.30 -8.01 10.54
CA ASN A 541 7.39 -7.86 9.09
C ASN A 541 7.21 -6.40 8.64
N ALA A 542 6.33 -5.63 9.30
CA ALA A 542 6.18 -4.20 9.05
C ALA A 542 7.45 -3.43 9.46
N LYS A 543 7.98 -3.70 10.66
CA LYS A 543 9.25 -3.14 11.17
C LYS A 543 10.41 -3.42 10.20
N ALA A 544 10.51 -4.65 9.67
CA ALA A 544 11.54 -5.02 8.68
C ALA A 544 11.47 -4.21 7.37
N LYS A 545 10.30 -3.63 7.04
CA LYS A 545 10.08 -2.76 5.89
C LYS A 545 10.22 -1.26 6.22
N GLY A 546 10.65 -0.92 7.44
CA GLY A 546 10.82 0.46 7.90
C GLY A 546 9.53 1.13 8.39
N TRP A 547 8.52 0.35 8.78
CA TRP A 547 7.27 0.88 9.33
C TRP A 547 7.23 0.75 10.85
N THR A 548 6.84 1.80 11.55
CA THR A 548 6.52 1.73 12.97
C THR A 548 5.04 1.42 13.15
N VAL A 549 4.70 0.39 13.92
CA VAL A 549 3.32 -0.01 14.20
C VAL A 549 2.89 0.56 15.55
N TYR A 550 1.70 1.15 15.61
CA TYR A 550 1.17 1.84 16.78
C TYR A 550 -0.20 1.31 17.21
N ASP A 551 -0.40 1.36 18.53
CA ASP A 551 -1.70 1.33 19.20
C ASP A 551 -2.07 2.79 19.49
N PHE A 552 -3.22 3.24 19.00
CA PHE A 552 -3.68 4.61 19.18
C PHE A 552 -4.04 4.92 20.64
N ASN A 553 -4.52 3.92 21.39
CA ASN A 553 -4.91 4.04 22.80
C ASN A 553 -5.72 5.32 23.10
N GLY A 554 -6.75 5.61 22.30
CA GLY A 554 -7.74 6.65 22.54
C GLY A 554 -7.32 8.09 22.22
N SER A 555 -6.03 8.43 22.25
CA SER A 555 -5.56 9.77 21.88
C SER A 555 -4.16 9.79 21.28
N LYS A 556 -3.87 10.84 20.50
CA LYS A 556 -2.57 11.00 19.84
C LYS A 556 -1.40 11.04 20.84
N ASP A 557 -1.61 11.59 22.03
CA ASP A 557 -0.58 11.70 23.08
C ASP A 557 -0.37 10.39 23.83
N GLU A 558 -1.35 9.49 23.80
CA GLU A 558 -1.30 8.17 24.41
C GLU A 558 -0.84 7.06 23.45
N MET A 559 -0.70 7.39 22.16
CA MET A 559 -0.28 6.48 21.11
C MET A 559 1.11 5.88 21.41
N LYS A 560 1.20 4.56 21.43
CA LYS A 560 2.43 3.82 21.79
C LYS A 560 2.80 2.81 20.71
N PRO A 561 4.09 2.46 20.58
CA PRO A 561 4.50 1.34 19.74
C PRO A 561 3.73 0.07 20.15
N PHE A 562 3.16 -0.61 19.17
CA PHE A 562 2.43 -1.85 19.36
C PHE A 562 3.34 -3.03 19.05
N GLU A 563 3.46 -3.96 20.00
CA GLU A 563 4.32 -5.15 19.84
C GLU A 563 3.62 -6.32 19.16
N GLY A 564 2.31 -6.21 18.91
CA GLY A 564 1.50 -7.23 18.27
C GLY A 564 0.71 -8.07 19.26
N ASP A 565 -0.43 -8.56 18.82
CA ASP A 565 -1.20 -9.56 19.54
C ASP A 565 -0.42 -10.90 19.54
N PRO A 566 -0.40 -11.64 20.66
CA PRO A 566 0.20 -12.96 20.69
C PRO A 566 -0.49 -13.85 19.65
N GLU A 567 0.29 -14.65 18.92
CA GLU A 567 -0.27 -15.59 17.96
C GLU A 567 -1.14 -16.62 18.67
N GLU A 568 -2.35 -16.84 18.18
CA GLU A 568 -3.17 -17.95 18.62
C GLU A 568 -2.49 -19.24 18.13
N VAL A 569 -1.81 -19.95 19.05
CA VAL A 569 -1.19 -21.23 18.74
C VAL A 569 -2.32 -22.22 18.43
N LYS A 570 -2.55 -22.46 17.14
CA LYS A 570 -3.49 -23.50 16.71
C LYS A 570 -2.87 -24.88 16.98
N PRO A 571 -3.67 -25.86 17.42
CA PRO A 571 -3.19 -27.22 17.57
C PRO A 571 -2.77 -27.78 16.20
N TYR A 572 -1.69 -28.53 16.20
CA TYR A 572 -1.09 -29.14 15.02
C TYR A 572 -1.85 -30.42 14.61
N ALA A 573 -2.40 -31.14 15.59
CA ALA A 573 -3.35 -32.22 15.37
C ALA A 573 -4.42 -32.23 16.45
N LEU A 574 -5.58 -32.80 16.13
CA LEU A 574 -6.62 -33.11 17.10
C LEU A 574 -7.21 -34.48 16.85
N PHE A 575 -7.67 -35.13 17.92
CA PHE A 575 -8.34 -36.43 17.82
C PHE A 575 -9.44 -36.58 18.86
N LYS A 576 -10.29 -37.58 18.66
CA LYS A 576 -11.35 -37.99 19.60
C LYS A 576 -11.23 -39.47 19.89
N THR A 577 -11.50 -39.85 21.13
CA THR A 577 -11.49 -41.25 21.59
C THR A 577 -12.81 -41.61 22.28
N GLU A 578 -13.20 -42.87 22.21
CA GLU A 578 -14.29 -43.45 23.01
C GLU A 578 -13.88 -43.83 24.44
N LEU A 579 -12.59 -43.73 24.77
CA LEU A 579 -12.11 -44.01 26.11
C LEU A 579 -12.76 -43.06 27.15
N PRO A 580 -13.36 -43.60 28.22
CA PRO A 580 -13.91 -42.79 29.31
C PRO A 580 -12.88 -41.85 29.94
N LYS A 581 -13.35 -40.73 30.48
CA LYS A 581 -12.51 -39.81 31.28
C LYS A 581 -11.81 -40.58 32.40
N GLY A 582 -10.49 -40.44 32.48
CA GLY A 582 -9.63 -41.13 33.44
C GLY A 582 -9.04 -42.45 32.96
N GLU A 583 -9.43 -42.95 31.79
CA GLU A 583 -8.77 -44.11 31.17
C GLU A 583 -7.46 -43.74 30.48
N LYS A 584 -6.57 -44.73 30.36
CA LYS A 584 -5.24 -44.56 29.77
C LYS A 584 -5.31 -44.61 28.25
N LEU A 585 -4.54 -43.73 27.63
CA LEU A 585 -4.20 -43.77 26.22
C LEU A 585 -2.69 -43.58 26.04
N PHE A 586 -2.18 -44.00 24.88
CA PHE A 586 -0.75 -44.02 24.58
C PHE A 586 -0.43 -43.15 23.36
N ILE A 587 0.56 -42.26 23.49
CA ILE A 587 1.01 -41.41 22.38
C ILE A 587 2.52 -41.52 22.29
N THR A 588 3.00 -41.82 21.08
CA THR A 588 4.41 -41.60 20.72
C THR A 588 4.45 -40.54 19.63
N ALA A 589 5.22 -39.47 19.88
CA ALA A 589 5.40 -38.40 18.93
C ALA A 589 6.82 -37.88 18.96
N VAL A 590 7.35 -37.54 17.79
CA VAL A 590 8.67 -36.91 17.64
C VAL A 590 8.46 -35.59 16.91
N THR A 591 8.83 -34.48 17.54
CA THR A 591 8.79 -33.15 16.92
C THR A 591 10.00 -32.93 16.04
N LYS A 592 9.85 -32.06 15.04
CA LYS A 592 10.91 -31.68 14.11
C LYS A 592 12.14 -31.06 14.78
N ASP A 593 11.92 -30.31 15.86
CA ASP A 593 12.97 -29.62 16.62
C ASP A 593 13.47 -30.42 17.84
N GLY A 594 12.89 -31.60 18.10
CA GLY A 594 13.23 -32.46 19.23
C GLY A 594 12.64 -32.00 20.57
N SER A 595 11.79 -30.97 20.59
CA SER A 595 11.05 -30.55 21.78
C SER A 595 9.95 -31.55 22.16
N PRO A 596 9.57 -31.68 23.44
CA PRO A 596 8.43 -32.49 23.82
C PRO A 596 7.13 -31.90 23.25
N ILE A 597 6.21 -32.77 22.81
CA ILE A 597 4.86 -32.33 22.44
C ILE A 597 4.12 -31.75 23.64
N GLU A 598 3.31 -30.72 23.42
CA GLU A 598 2.30 -30.29 24.40
C GLU A 598 0.95 -30.91 24.01
N VAL A 599 0.20 -31.38 25.03
CA VAL A 599 -1.14 -31.93 24.83
C VAL A 599 -2.17 -31.21 25.68
N LYS A 600 -3.36 -30.99 25.13
CA LYS A 600 -4.55 -30.52 25.87
C LYS A 600 -5.68 -31.54 25.77
N GLY A 601 -6.55 -31.57 26.78
CA GLY A 601 -7.57 -32.61 26.93
C GLY A 601 -7.06 -33.93 27.50
N LEU A 602 -5.79 -33.95 27.94
CA LEU A 602 -5.08 -35.11 28.50
C LEU A 602 -4.30 -34.72 29.76
N THR A 603 -4.10 -35.69 30.65
CA THR A 603 -3.20 -35.57 31.81
C THR A 603 -2.05 -36.55 31.69
N TYR A 604 -0.82 -36.06 31.63
CA TYR A 604 0.38 -36.90 31.54
C TYR A 604 0.58 -37.72 32.83
N GLN A 605 0.89 -39.01 32.69
CA GLN A 605 1.13 -39.95 33.81
C GLN A 605 2.55 -40.54 33.82
N GLY A 606 3.38 -40.21 32.83
CA GLY A 606 4.71 -40.77 32.64
C GLY A 606 4.86 -41.42 31.26
N SER A 607 5.98 -42.11 31.06
CA SER A 607 6.30 -42.81 29.81
C SER A 607 6.99 -44.15 30.11
N PHE A 608 7.03 -45.01 29.11
CA PHE A 608 7.86 -46.22 29.10
C PHE A 608 8.51 -46.38 27.72
N THR A 609 9.53 -47.22 27.63
CA THR A 609 10.27 -47.43 26.38
C THR A 609 9.98 -48.82 25.84
N GLU A 610 9.65 -48.91 24.55
CA GLU A 610 9.55 -50.16 23.81
C GLU A 610 10.50 -50.08 22.61
N GLY A 611 11.58 -50.88 22.65
CA GLY A 611 12.69 -50.73 21.71
C GLY A 611 13.41 -49.38 21.87
N ASP A 612 13.53 -48.62 20.78
CA ASP A 612 14.11 -47.28 20.75
C ASP A 612 13.06 -46.15 20.86
N GLN A 613 11.77 -46.48 21.02
CA GLN A 613 10.67 -45.50 21.07
C GLN A 613 10.19 -45.24 22.49
N GLU A 614 10.02 -43.97 22.84
CA GLU A 614 9.35 -43.54 24.07
C GLU A 614 7.84 -43.46 23.85
N ILE A 615 7.08 -44.14 24.70
CA ILE A 615 5.62 -44.18 24.68
C ILE A 615 5.10 -43.42 25.89
N GLY A 616 4.47 -42.27 25.66
CA GLY A 616 3.83 -41.46 26.68
C GLY A 616 2.49 -42.07 27.11
N ILE A 617 2.24 -42.11 28.41
CA ILE A 617 1.00 -42.55 29.03
C ILE A 617 0.20 -41.33 29.46
N TYR A 618 -1.03 -41.22 28.98
CA TYR A 618 -1.92 -40.10 29.26
C TYR A 618 -3.27 -40.58 29.78
N LEU A 619 -3.93 -39.80 30.62
CA LEU A 619 -5.34 -40.02 31.00
C LEU A 619 -6.25 -39.06 30.23
N VAL A 620 -7.36 -39.57 29.72
CA VAL A 620 -8.41 -38.77 29.08
C VAL A 620 -8.97 -37.76 30.09
N ALA A 621 -8.92 -36.47 29.78
CA ALA A 621 -9.47 -35.41 30.63
C ALA A 621 -10.71 -34.74 30.02
N ASP A 622 -10.73 -34.57 28.70
CA ASP A 622 -11.80 -33.92 27.92
C ASP A 622 -12.28 -34.79 26.75
N SER A 623 -13.32 -34.35 26.02
CA SER A 623 -13.90 -35.08 24.89
C SER A 623 -13.17 -34.91 23.55
N VAL A 624 -12.27 -33.91 23.46
CA VAL A 624 -11.41 -33.67 22.29
C VAL A 624 -9.99 -33.44 22.80
N GLN A 625 -9.03 -34.11 22.17
CA GLN A 625 -7.62 -34.01 22.50
C GLN A 625 -6.90 -33.19 21.44
N TYR A 626 -5.94 -32.39 21.88
CA TYR A 626 -5.15 -31.52 21.02
C TYR A 626 -3.67 -31.83 21.21
N ILE A 627 -2.92 -31.91 20.11
CA ILE A 627 -1.46 -32.02 20.09
C ILE A 627 -0.91 -30.71 19.53
N TYR A 628 0.05 -30.13 20.25
CA TYR A 628 0.78 -28.94 19.90
C TYR A 628 2.25 -29.31 19.68
N GLY A 629 2.81 -28.83 18.56
CA GLY A 629 4.16 -29.15 18.12
C GLY A 629 4.15 -29.71 16.69
N ASP A 630 5.12 -29.28 15.87
CA ASP A 630 5.29 -29.77 14.50
C ASP A 630 5.92 -31.18 14.54
N VAL A 631 5.09 -32.21 14.38
CA VAL A 631 5.53 -33.62 14.51
C VAL A 631 5.95 -34.22 13.18
N VAL A 632 7.01 -35.03 13.23
CA VAL A 632 7.54 -35.83 12.10
C VAL A 632 7.06 -37.27 12.19
N LEU A 633 6.86 -37.78 13.40
CA LEU A 633 6.30 -39.11 13.65
C LEU A 633 5.15 -38.97 14.64
N LEU A 634 4.02 -39.61 14.34
CA LEU A 634 2.87 -39.71 15.23
C LEU A 634 2.34 -41.14 15.26
N ASN A 635 2.33 -41.74 16.45
CA ASN A 635 1.75 -43.05 16.70
C ASN A 635 0.66 -42.94 17.76
N LEU A 636 -0.56 -43.30 17.34
CA LEU A 636 -1.80 -43.30 18.10
C LEU A 636 -2.47 -44.69 18.06
N GLN A 637 -1.68 -45.76 18.03
CA GLN A 637 -2.20 -47.12 18.05
C GLN A 637 -3.02 -47.43 19.32
N GLU A 638 -4.05 -48.25 19.18
CA GLU A 638 -4.84 -48.80 20.30
C GLU A 638 -5.46 -47.73 21.23
N ASN A 639 -5.99 -46.66 20.65
CA ASN A 639 -6.55 -45.53 21.41
C ASN A 639 -8.06 -45.33 21.22
N TYR A 640 -8.76 -46.32 20.63
CA TYR A 640 -10.21 -46.26 20.37
C TYR A 640 -10.63 -44.95 19.68
N LEU A 641 -9.85 -44.51 18.70
CA LEU A 641 -10.09 -43.25 18.00
C LEU A 641 -11.38 -43.31 17.18
N THR A 642 -12.17 -42.23 17.25
CA THR A 642 -13.37 -42.02 16.41
C THR A 642 -13.15 -40.95 15.35
N ALA A 643 -12.23 -40.01 15.58
CA ALA A 643 -11.85 -38.98 14.63
C ALA A 643 -10.37 -38.61 14.83
N LEU A 644 -9.69 -38.29 13.73
CA LEU A 644 -8.31 -37.84 13.71
C LEU A 644 -8.15 -36.80 12.60
N ASP A 645 -7.76 -35.57 12.98
CA ASP A 645 -7.45 -34.49 12.05
C ASP A 645 -5.97 -34.11 12.19
N ILE A 646 -5.26 -34.27 11.08
CA ILE A 646 -3.82 -34.05 10.91
C ILE A 646 -3.53 -32.97 9.84
N THR A 647 -4.54 -32.22 9.41
CA THR A 647 -4.41 -31.28 8.28
C THR A 647 -3.45 -30.12 8.56
N HIS A 648 -3.06 -29.94 9.83
CA HIS A 648 -2.08 -28.95 10.28
C HIS A 648 -0.72 -29.56 10.66
N LEU A 649 -0.38 -30.75 10.14
CA LEU A 649 0.93 -31.41 10.32
C LEU A 649 1.80 -31.38 9.04
N PRO A 650 2.47 -30.25 8.73
CA PRO A 650 3.21 -30.10 7.47
C PRO A 650 4.50 -30.94 7.40
N SER A 651 5.07 -31.33 8.54
CA SER A 651 6.31 -32.09 8.61
C SER A 651 6.12 -33.59 8.86
N LEU A 652 4.88 -34.10 8.88
CA LEU A 652 4.59 -35.50 9.20
C LEU A 652 5.15 -36.45 8.13
N GLU A 653 6.05 -37.34 8.54
CA GLU A 653 6.68 -38.38 7.71
C GLU A 653 6.15 -39.78 8.03
N SER A 654 5.71 -40.05 9.25
CA SER A 654 5.21 -41.37 9.66
C SER A 654 3.96 -41.26 10.52
N LEU A 655 2.89 -41.95 10.12
CA LEU A 655 1.63 -42.04 10.86
C LEU A 655 1.24 -43.49 11.14
N THR A 656 1.03 -43.80 12.42
CA THR A 656 0.47 -45.07 12.88
C THR A 656 -0.82 -44.81 13.65
N ALA A 657 -1.94 -45.38 13.19
CA ALA A 657 -3.23 -45.33 13.89
C ALA A 657 -3.93 -46.71 13.87
N THR A 658 -3.13 -47.77 13.96
CA THR A 658 -3.58 -49.17 14.01
C THR A 658 -4.47 -49.47 15.24
N ILE A 659 -5.41 -50.40 15.09
CA ILE A 659 -6.36 -50.84 16.15
C ILE A 659 -7.20 -49.64 16.63
N ASN A 660 -7.90 -49.02 15.69
CA ASN A 660 -8.86 -47.95 15.94
C ASN A 660 -10.11 -48.19 15.07
N GLU A 661 -10.89 -49.22 15.42
CA GLU A 661 -11.99 -49.73 14.59
C GLU A 661 -13.07 -48.68 14.28
N GLN A 662 -13.24 -47.68 15.16
CA GLN A 662 -14.23 -46.60 14.98
C GLN A 662 -13.73 -45.43 14.13
N LEU A 663 -12.44 -45.40 13.77
CA LEU A 663 -11.88 -44.39 12.89
C LEU A 663 -12.29 -44.71 11.44
N THR A 664 -13.21 -43.93 10.89
CA THR A 664 -13.83 -44.21 9.58
C THR A 664 -13.37 -43.28 8.46
N GLU A 665 -12.79 -42.13 8.81
CA GLU A 665 -12.30 -41.11 7.90
C GLU A 665 -10.89 -40.65 8.31
N LEU A 666 -10.08 -40.30 7.31
CA LEU A 666 -8.76 -39.69 7.49
C LEU A 666 -8.40 -38.91 6.23
N ASP A 667 -8.18 -37.60 6.37
CA ASP A 667 -7.75 -36.73 5.27
C ASP A 667 -6.22 -36.64 5.24
N LEU A 668 -5.60 -37.11 4.14
CA LEU A 668 -4.16 -37.04 3.89
C LEU A 668 -3.77 -35.96 2.88
N SER A 669 -4.73 -35.20 2.34
CA SER A 669 -4.50 -34.22 1.26
C SER A 669 -3.50 -33.12 1.64
N HIS A 670 -3.30 -32.88 2.93
CA HIS A 670 -2.38 -31.88 3.48
C HIS A 670 -1.12 -32.50 4.10
N SER A 671 -0.80 -33.76 3.78
CA SER A 671 0.37 -34.49 4.31
C SER A 671 1.36 -34.89 3.20
N PRO A 672 1.94 -33.93 2.45
CA PRO A 672 2.78 -34.23 1.29
C PRO A 672 4.11 -34.92 1.63
N GLN A 673 4.58 -34.81 2.88
CA GLN A 673 5.85 -35.40 3.34
C GLN A 673 5.68 -36.83 3.89
N LEU A 674 4.46 -37.37 3.93
CA LEU A 674 4.17 -38.66 4.54
C LEU A 674 4.85 -39.79 3.73
N LYS A 675 5.74 -40.54 4.40
CA LYS A 675 6.50 -41.67 3.85
C LYS A 675 5.94 -43.02 4.31
N GLU A 676 5.40 -43.08 5.53
CA GLU A 676 4.91 -44.32 6.12
C GLU A 676 3.50 -44.16 6.70
N LEU A 677 2.60 -45.07 6.34
CA LEU A 677 1.22 -45.08 6.81
C LEU A 677 0.77 -46.48 7.24
N TYR A 678 0.43 -46.61 8.52
CA TYR A 678 -0.05 -47.86 9.13
C TYR A 678 -1.43 -47.67 9.78
N LEU A 679 -2.46 -48.27 9.19
CA LEU A 679 -3.87 -48.13 9.60
C LEU A 679 -4.57 -49.49 9.76
N ALA A 680 -3.82 -50.51 10.22
CA ALA A 680 -4.36 -51.85 10.37
C ALA A 680 -5.55 -51.88 11.34
N SER A 681 -6.60 -52.64 11.02
CA SER A 681 -7.80 -52.75 11.86
C SER A 681 -8.46 -51.39 12.19
N THR A 682 -8.77 -50.63 11.14
CA THR A 682 -9.54 -49.37 11.22
C THR A 682 -10.82 -49.44 10.39
N GLY A 683 -11.80 -48.59 10.70
CA GLY A 683 -13.05 -48.47 9.95
C GLY A 683 -12.92 -47.66 8.65
N ILE A 684 -11.71 -47.28 8.25
CA ILE A 684 -11.44 -46.42 7.09
C ILE A 684 -11.91 -47.12 5.82
N SER A 685 -12.72 -46.40 5.04
CA SER A 685 -13.34 -46.92 3.81
C SER A 685 -12.75 -46.34 2.52
N SER A 686 -12.04 -45.21 2.62
CA SER A 686 -11.36 -44.57 1.49
C SER A 686 -10.15 -43.76 1.99
N LEU A 687 -9.17 -43.59 1.11
CA LEU A 687 -7.98 -42.75 1.33
C LEU A 687 -7.74 -41.93 0.07
N LEU A 688 -7.39 -40.65 0.25
CA LEU A 688 -7.02 -39.75 -0.84
C LEU A 688 -5.60 -39.24 -0.58
N PHE A 689 -4.70 -39.45 -1.54
CA PHE A 689 -3.31 -39.02 -1.43
C PHE A 689 -3.08 -37.70 -2.18
N PRO A 690 -2.19 -36.82 -1.69
CA PRO A 690 -1.81 -35.60 -2.40
C PRO A 690 -1.04 -35.92 -3.69
N GLU A 691 -1.16 -35.06 -4.71
CA GLU A 691 -0.34 -35.17 -5.92
C GLU A 691 1.16 -35.17 -5.56
N GLY A 692 1.93 -36.08 -6.16
CA GLY A 692 3.35 -36.22 -5.86
C GLY A 692 3.66 -36.76 -4.46
N SER A 693 2.74 -37.54 -3.89
CA SER A 693 2.89 -38.21 -2.59
C SER A 693 4.27 -38.89 -2.44
N GLN A 694 4.91 -38.65 -1.29
CA GLN A 694 6.20 -39.25 -0.93
C GLN A 694 6.07 -40.61 -0.22
N LEU A 695 4.89 -41.24 -0.28
CA LEU A 695 4.57 -42.46 0.45
C LEU A 695 5.39 -43.65 -0.06
N GLU A 696 6.25 -44.19 0.81
CA GLU A 696 7.09 -45.36 0.53
C GLU A 696 6.49 -46.66 1.06
N GLN A 697 5.74 -46.60 2.17
CA GLN A 697 5.12 -47.76 2.82
C GLN A 697 3.65 -47.50 3.11
N LEU A 698 2.78 -48.37 2.59
CA LEU A 698 1.34 -48.34 2.86
C LEU A 698 0.88 -49.69 3.43
N SER A 699 0.35 -49.67 4.65
CA SER A 699 -0.20 -50.85 5.30
C SER A 699 -1.58 -50.56 5.91
N VAL A 700 -2.61 -51.09 5.26
CA VAL A 700 -4.02 -50.91 5.62
C VAL A 700 -4.79 -52.25 5.73
N PRO A 701 -4.23 -53.30 6.36
CA PRO A 701 -4.90 -54.59 6.43
C PRO A 701 -6.14 -54.54 7.34
N SER A 702 -7.14 -55.36 7.04
CA SER A 702 -8.40 -55.44 7.79
C SER A 702 -9.12 -54.09 7.92
N THR A 703 -9.14 -53.30 6.83
CA THR A 703 -9.88 -52.04 6.74
C THR A 703 -11.13 -52.18 5.86
N ALA A 704 -12.04 -51.19 5.91
CA ALA A 704 -13.26 -51.16 5.10
C ALA A 704 -13.02 -50.65 3.66
N ILE A 705 -11.76 -50.55 3.22
CA ILE A 705 -11.39 -50.04 1.89
C ILE A 705 -11.88 -50.99 0.80
N THR A 706 -12.58 -50.41 -0.19
CA THR A 706 -13.14 -51.12 -1.36
C THR A 706 -12.47 -50.73 -2.68
N SER A 707 -11.80 -49.58 -2.72
CA SER A 707 -11.03 -49.08 -3.87
C SER A 707 -9.87 -48.24 -3.37
N LEU A 708 -8.75 -48.25 -4.10
CA LEU A 708 -7.56 -47.49 -3.74
C LEU A 708 -6.90 -46.94 -5.00
N ASP A 709 -6.81 -45.61 -5.11
CA ASP A 709 -6.08 -44.95 -6.19
C ASP A 709 -4.64 -44.69 -5.74
N LEU A 710 -3.69 -45.38 -6.37
CA LEU A 710 -2.26 -45.28 -6.08
C LEU A 710 -1.49 -44.48 -7.13
N THR A 711 -2.19 -43.85 -8.10
CA THR A 711 -1.55 -43.04 -9.14
C THR A 711 -0.62 -41.95 -8.58
N PRO A 712 -0.94 -41.27 -7.46
CA PRO A 712 -0.02 -40.29 -6.86
C PRO A 712 1.22 -40.90 -6.18
N CYS A 713 1.20 -42.18 -5.82
CA CYS A 713 2.20 -42.86 -4.99
C CYS A 713 3.31 -43.54 -5.81
N THR A 714 3.98 -42.77 -6.68
CA THR A 714 4.97 -43.29 -7.64
C THR A 714 6.27 -43.83 -7.01
N VAL A 715 6.54 -43.47 -5.75
CA VAL A 715 7.70 -43.90 -4.96
C VAL A 715 7.40 -45.05 -3.99
N LEU A 716 6.19 -45.63 -4.07
CA LEU A 716 5.76 -46.71 -3.17
C LEU A 716 6.66 -47.94 -3.31
N LYS A 717 7.20 -48.43 -2.19
CA LYS A 717 8.10 -49.59 -2.08
C LYS A 717 7.41 -50.80 -1.47
N GLY A 718 6.49 -50.60 -0.52
CA GLY A 718 5.76 -51.68 0.14
C GLY A 718 4.27 -51.42 0.23
N LEU A 719 3.47 -52.44 -0.11
CA LEU A 719 2.01 -52.41 -0.06
C LEU A 719 1.48 -53.61 0.73
N ASN A 720 0.70 -53.35 1.76
CA ASN A 720 -0.04 -54.36 2.52
C ASN A 720 -1.52 -53.98 2.65
N ILE A 721 -2.38 -54.70 1.96
CA ILE A 721 -3.84 -54.49 1.94
C ILE A 721 -4.59 -55.79 2.28
N ASN A 722 -3.97 -56.67 3.08
CA ASN A 722 -4.56 -57.95 3.45
C ASN A 722 -5.98 -57.81 4.02
N ALA A 723 -6.87 -58.74 3.68
CA ALA A 723 -8.25 -58.79 4.19
C ALA A 723 -9.05 -57.47 3.98
N THR A 724 -8.77 -56.74 2.91
CA THR A 724 -9.61 -55.63 2.42
C THR A 724 -10.63 -56.13 1.40
N SER A 725 -11.59 -55.29 1.02
CA SER A 725 -12.65 -55.62 0.06
C SER A 725 -12.36 -55.08 -1.35
N ILE A 726 -11.09 -54.86 -1.68
CA ILE A 726 -10.65 -54.34 -2.99
C ILE A 726 -10.87 -55.42 -4.06
N SER A 727 -11.53 -55.04 -5.17
CA SER A 727 -11.84 -55.95 -6.29
C SER A 727 -10.98 -55.72 -7.54
N GLU A 728 -10.50 -54.49 -7.72
CA GLU A 728 -9.61 -54.07 -8.79
C GLU A 728 -8.51 -53.19 -8.20
N LEU A 729 -7.28 -53.36 -8.69
CA LEU A 729 -6.12 -52.60 -8.25
C LEU A 729 -5.19 -52.36 -9.44
N ASP A 730 -4.90 -51.08 -9.69
CA ASP A 730 -3.90 -50.67 -10.68
C ASP A 730 -2.56 -50.37 -9.99
N LEU A 731 -1.53 -51.10 -10.38
CA LEU A 731 -0.16 -50.93 -9.88
C LEU A 731 0.81 -50.43 -10.96
N THR A 732 0.32 -50.11 -12.16
CA THR A 732 1.15 -49.71 -13.30
C THR A 732 1.93 -48.41 -13.06
N HIS A 733 1.48 -47.59 -12.10
CA HIS A 733 2.11 -46.34 -11.69
C HIS A 733 3.08 -46.48 -10.51
N CYS A 734 3.29 -47.69 -9.98
CA CYS A 734 4.12 -47.95 -8.80
C CYS A 734 5.34 -48.85 -9.13
N PRO A 735 6.31 -48.39 -9.95
CA PRO A 735 7.43 -49.22 -10.43
C PRO A 735 8.48 -49.53 -9.35
N GLN A 736 8.45 -48.83 -8.20
CA GLN A 736 9.42 -49.01 -7.12
C GLN A 736 9.03 -50.09 -6.09
N ILE A 737 7.87 -50.74 -6.26
CA ILE A 737 7.39 -51.74 -5.31
C ILE A 737 8.34 -52.96 -5.26
N THR A 738 8.78 -53.31 -4.06
CA THR A 738 9.57 -54.51 -3.74
C THR A 738 8.79 -55.52 -2.91
N TYR A 739 7.71 -55.10 -2.24
CA TYR A 739 6.89 -55.96 -1.37
C TYR A 739 5.39 -55.71 -1.59
N ILE A 740 4.64 -56.77 -1.88
CA ILE A 740 3.17 -56.76 -1.98
C ILE A 740 2.59 -57.86 -1.10
N SER A 741 1.63 -57.49 -0.27
CA SER A 741 0.79 -58.42 0.49
C SER A 741 -0.69 -58.07 0.31
N MET A 742 -1.43 -58.99 -0.30
CA MET A 742 -2.86 -58.87 -0.59
C MET A 742 -3.63 -60.14 -0.20
N THR A 743 -3.18 -60.87 0.82
CA THR A 743 -3.83 -62.11 1.28
C THR A 743 -5.29 -61.86 1.65
N ARG A 744 -6.20 -62.73 1.16
CA ARG A 744 -7.67 -62.62 1.33
C ARG A 744 -8.28 -61.34 0.74
N VAL A 745 -7.77 -60.86 -0.39
CA VAL A 745 -8.36 -59.74 -1.15
C VAL A 745 -9.03 -60.29 -2.41
N PRO A 746 -10.32 -60.01 -2.69
CA PRO A 746 -11.09 -60.68 -3.75
C PRO A 746 -10.77 -60.18 -5.19
N VAL A 747 -9.50 -60.06 -5.56
CA VAL A 747 -9.03 -59.57 -6.86
C VAL A 747 -9.02 -60.67 -7.93
N THR A 748 -9.67 -60.42 -9.07
CA THR A 748 -9.81 -61.45 -10.14
C THR A 748 -8.69 -61.42 -11.19
N ALA A 749 -8.03 -60.27 -11.34
CA ALA A 749 -6.89 -60.06 -12.23
C ALA A 749 -5.93 -59.04 -11.61
N LEU A 750 -4.63 -59.23 -11.81
CA LEU A 750 -3.59 -58.35 -11.29
C LEU A 750 -2.48 -58.21 -12.33
N ASP A 751 -2.19 -56.97 -12.73
CA ASP A 751 -1.07 -56.66 -13.61
C ASP A 751 0.14 -56.24 -12.77
N LEU A 752 1.23 -57.01 -12.86
CA LEU A 752 2.49 -56.80 -12.15
C LEU A 752 3.64 -56.44 -13.11
N SER A 753 3.34 -56.14 -14.38
CA SER A 753 4.35 -55.91 -15.44
C SER A 753 5.29 -54.75 -15.14
N GLN A 754 4.81 -53.72 -14.43
CA GLN A 754 5.61 -52.55 -14.04
C GLN A 754 6.35 -52.73 -12.71
N CYS A 755 5.96 -53.69 -11.87
CA CYS A 755 6.59 -53.98 -10.58
C CYS A 755 7.88 -54.83 -10.75
N THR A 756 8.80 -54.37 -11.61
CA THR A 756 10.00 -55.14 -12.01
C THR A 756 11.01 -55.37 -10.87
N LEU A 757 10.92 -54.57 -9.80
CA LEU A 757 11.72 -54.68 -8.57
C LEU A 757 11.09 -55.57 -7.50
N LEU A 758 9.96 -56.23 -7.78
CA LEU A 758 9.23 -57.02 -6.81
C LEU A 758 10.06 -58.21 -6.30
N GLU A 759 10.29 -58.25 -4.99
CA GLU A 759 11.06 -59.31 -4.31
C GLU A 759 10.14 -60.28 -3.54
N ARG A 760 9.04 -59.77 -2.98
CA ARG A 760 8.14 -60.55 -2.12
C ARG A 760 6.68 -60.31 -2.50
N LEU A 761 5.97 -61.39 -2.80
CA LEU A 761 4.58 -61.35 -3.25
C LEU A 761 3.71 -62.35 -2.47
N TYR A 762 2.70 -61.84 -1.77
CA TYR A 762 1.73 -62.64 -1.01
C TYR A 762 0.31 -62.39 -1.54
N LEU A 763 -0.27 -63.42 -2.14
CA LEU A 763 -1.54 -63.43 -2.86
C LEU A 763 -2.42 -64.63 -2.44
N ASP A 764 -2.21 -65.19 -1.25
CA ASP A 764 -3.05 -66.31 -0.79
C ASP A 764 -4.52 -65.89 -0.70
N ASP A 765 -5.43 -66.77 -1.10
CA ASP A 765 -6.89 -66.56 -1.02
C ASP A 765 -7.42 -65.34 -1.83
N CYS A 766 -6.84 -65.03 -3.00
CA CYS A 766 -7.21 -63.86 -3.81
C CYS A 766 -8.27 -64.10 -4.90
N LYS A 767 -8.64 -65.35 -5.20
CA LYS A 767 -9.54 -65.77 -6.31
C LYS A 767 -8.97 -65.59 -7.74
N LEU A 768 -7.66 -65.46 -7.88
CA LEU A 768 -7.01 -65.33 -9.20
C LEU A 768 -7.16 -66.61 -10.04
N SER A 769 -7.40 -66.46 -11.35
CA SER A 769 -7.50 -67.58 -12.30
C SER A 769 -6.26 -67.79 -13.17
N THR A 770 -5.46 -66.73 -13.32
CA THR A 770 -4.16 -66.71 -13.98
C THR A 770 -3.25 -65.71 -13.26
N LEU A 771 -1.95 -65.94 -13.28
CA LEU A 771 -0.95 -65.00 -12.75
C LEU A 771 0.26 -64.98 -13.69
N ASP A 772 0.60 -63.79 -14.19
CA ASP A 772 1.77 -63.56 -15.03
C ASP A 772 2.85 -62.81 -14.25
N LEU A 773 4.00 -63.45 -14.06
CA LEU A 773 5.17 -62.89 -13.37
C LEU A 773 6.39 -62.78 -14.29
N SER A 774 6.22 -62.86 -15.60
CA SER A 774 7.32 -62.87 -16.58
C SER A 774 8.26 -61.67 -16.47
N HIS A 775 7.79 -60.54 -15.94
CA HIS A 775 8.54 -59.29 -15.79
C HIS A 775 9.17 -59.10 -14.39
N ASN A 776 8.91 -60.00 -13.42
CA ASN A 776 9.31 -59.84 -12.02
C ASN A 776 10.56 -60.67 -11.69
N ALA A 777 11.67 -60.42 -12.40
CA ALA A 777 12.90 -61.23 -12.31
C ALA A 777 13.63 -61.17 -10.95
N GLN A 778 13.28 -60.20 -10.08
CA GLN A 778 13.85 -60.06 -8.74
C GLN A 778 13.10 -60.87 -7.66
N LEU A 779 12.04 -61.59 -8.03
CA LEU A 779 11.17 -62.26 -7.07
C LEU A 779 11.95 -63.35 -6.31
N GLN A 780 11.92 -63.25 -4.98
CA GLN A 780 12.52 -64.16 -4.01
C GLN A 780 11.45 -65.08 -3.41
N HIS A 781 10.33 -64.48 -2.99
CA HIS A 781 9.25 -65.17 -2.29
C HIS A 781 7.91 -65.00 -3.03
N LEU A 782 7.27 -66.12 -3.37
CA LEU A 782 5.94 -66.16 -3.96
C LEU A 782 5.00 -67.04 -3.14
N TYR A 783 3.94 -66.42 -2.64
CA TYR A 783 2.82 -67.08 -2.00
C TYR A 783 1.55 -66.76 -2.80
N CYS A 784 0.98 -67.77 -3.44
CA CYS A 784 -0.20 -67.66 -4.30
C CYS A 784 -1.15 -68.85 -4.09
N GLY A 785 -1.16 -69.39 -2.88
CA GLY A 785 -1.97 -70.54 -2.51
C GLY A 785 -3.46 -70.23 -2.43
N ASN A 786 -4.29 -71.27 -2.48
CA ASN A 786 -5.75 -71.19 -2.39
C ASN A 786 -6.38 -70.18 -3.37
N ASN A 787 -5.93 -70.21 -4.63
CA ASN A 787 -6.53 -69.44 -5.71
C ASN A 787 -7.27 -70.39 -6.68
N ALA A 788 -7.62 -69.91 -7.87
CA ALA A 788 -8.19 -70.72 -8.94
C ALA A 788 -7.24 -70.80 -10.15
N LEU A 789 -5.91 -70.71 -9.92
CA LEU A 789 -4.91 -70.59 -10.97
C LEU A 789 -4.92 -71.83 -11.87
N THR A 790 -5.20 -71.63 -13.14
CA THR A 790 -5.03 -72.62 -14.22
C THR A 790 -3.69 -72.45 -14.94
N GLN A 791 -3.11 -71.25 -14.84
CA GLN A 791 -1.83 -70.88 -15.42
C GLN A 791 -1.07 -69.97 -14.45
N LEU A 792 0.20 -70.27 -14.24
CA LEU A 792 1.17 -69.45 -13.51
C LEU A 792 2.40 -69.29 -14.40
N ILE A 793 2.60 -68.10 -14.97
CA ILE A 793 3.80 -67.80 -15.76
C ILE A 793 4.88 -67.35 -14.77
N MET A 794 5.91 -68.17 -14.61
CA MET A 794 7.01 -67.91 -13.68
C MET A 794 7.96 -66.82 -14.22
N PRO A 795 8.59 -66.02 -13.34
CA PRO A 795 9.68 -65.13 -13.73
C PRO A 795 10.92 -65.94 -14.11
N VAL A 796 11.78 -65.38 -14.96
CA VAL A 796 13.16 -65.86 -15.12
C VAL A 796 14.02 -65.34 -13.94
N SER A 797 13.63 -65.69 -12.71
CA SER A 797 14.30 -65.24 -11.48
C SER A 797 15.39 -66.21 -11.05
N GLN A 798 16.59 -65.69 -10.76
CA GLN A 798 17.68 -66.46 -10.14
C GLN A 798 17.66 -66.39 -8.61
N ALA A 799 16.76 -65.58 -8.04
CA ALA A 799 16.68 -65.29 -6.62
C ALA A 799 15.60 -66.12 -5.91
N LEU A 800 14.59 -66.60 -6.65
CA LEU A 800 13.45 -67.33 -6.08
C LEU A 800 13.89 -68.52 -5.22
N ASP A 801 13.42 -68.54 -3.97
CA ASP A 801 13.71 -69.59 -2.99
C ASP A 801 12.48 -70.13 -2.27
N ASN A 802 11.34 -69.43 -2.33
CA ASN A 802 10.08 -69.84 -1.74
C ASN A 802 8.95 -69.71 -2.77
N LEU A 803 8.29 -70.84 -3.07
CA LEU A 803 7.14 -70.91 -3.96
C LEU A 803 6.02 -71.72 -3.30
N PHE A 804 4.93 -71.05 -2.95
CA PHE A 804 3.75 -71.66 -2.36
C PHE A 804 2.58 -71.45 -3.34
N CYS A 805 2.16 -72.52 -4.02
CA CYS A 805 1.10 -72.49 -5.03
C CYS A 805 0.01 -73.56 -4.81
N TYR A 806 -0.02 -74.15 -3.63
CA TYR A 806 -1.02 -75.14 -3.22
C TYR A 806 -2.46 -74.61 -3.33
N GLY A 807 -3.45 -75.49 -3.40
CA GLY A 807 -4.87 -75.13 -3.44
C GLY A 807 -5.28 -74.41 -4.73
N ASN A 808 -4.68 -74.77 -5.87
CA ASN A 808 -4.97 -74.19 -7.19
C ASN A 808 -5.50 -75.26 -8.18
N LYS A 809 -5.57 -74.93 -9.47
CA LYS A 809 -6.07 -75.80 -10.56
C LYS A 809 -5.03 -75.98 -11.67
N LEU A 810 -3.75 -76.06 -11.31
CA LEU A 810 -2.64 -76.16 -12.24
C LEU A 810 -2.56 -77.57 -12.82
N SER A 811 -2.86 -77.70 -14.12
CA SER A 811 -2.72 -78.97 -14.85
C SER A 811 -1.27 -79.47 -14.86
N SER A 812 -1.05 -80.75 -15.19
CA SER A 812 0.30 -81.30 -15.31
C SER A 812 1.16 -80.53 -16.32
N ALA A 813 0.59 -80.04 -17.42
CA ALA A 813 1.32 -79.22 -18.39
C ALA A 813 1.76 -77.85 -17.81
N ALA A 814 0.87 -77.19 -17.07
CA ALA A 814 1.21 -75.93 -16.38
C ALA A 814 2.28 -76.16 -15.30
N MET A 815 2.18 -77.27 -14.56
CA MET A 815 3.18 -77.65 -13.57
C MET A 815 4.54 -77.93 -14.21
N HIS A 816 4.58 -78.55 -15.39
CA HIS A 816 5.82 -78.77 -16.13
C HIS A 816 6.53 -77.45 -16.46
N ALA A 817 5.78 -76.45 -16.95
CA ALA A 817 6.32 -75.13 -17.25
C ALA A 817 6.88 -74.42 -15.99
N ILE A 818 6.19 -74.54 -14.84
CA ILE A 818 6.67 -74.00 -13.56
C ILE A 818 8.01 -74.65 -13.18
N VAL A 819 8.08 -75.99 -13.21
CA VAL A 819 9.29 -76.75 -12.85
C VAL A 819 10.45 -76.45 -13.78
N GLU A 820 10.19 -76.29 -15.09
CA GLU A 820 11.20 -75.87 -16.07
C GLU A 820 11.75 -74.47 -15.77
N ALA A 821 10.90 -73.54 -15.35
CA ALA A 821 11.28 -72.17 -15.01
C ALA A 821 11.94 -72.00 -13.63
N LEU A 822 11.82 -72.99 -12.71
CA LEU A 822 12.50 -72.92 -11.40
C LEU A 822 14.02 -72.70 -11.59
N PRO A 823 14.65 -71.79 -10.82
CA PRO A 823 16.08 -71.60 -10.88
C PRO A 823 16.83 -72.83 -10.38
N ASP A 824 17.99 -73.09 -10.96
CA ASP A 824 18.95 -74.05 -10.41
C ASP A 824 19.59 -73.44 -9.16
N ARG A 825 19.32 -74.07 -8.02
CA ARG A 825 19.83 -73.63 -6.70
C ARG A 825 20.99 -74.49 -6.22
N SER A 826 21.68 -75.21 -7.11
CA SER A 826 22.88 -75.97 -6.78
C SER A 826 23.92 -75.05 -6.12
N GLY A 827 24.31 -75.37 -4.87
CA GLY A 827 25.25 -74.56 -4.07
C GLY A 827 24.63 -73.41 -3.26
N LYS A 828 23.30 -73.23 -3.28
CA LYS A 828 22.54 -72.32 -2.41
C LYS A 828 21.74 -73.09 -1.35
N GLU A 829 21.13 -72.38 -0.40
CA GLU A 829 20.12 -72.98 0.49
C GLU A 829 18.96 -73.58 -0.33
N GLN A 830 18.53 -74.77 0.09
CA GLN A 830 17.48 -75.53 -0.60
C GLN A 830 16.19 -74.71 -0.68
N GLY A 831 15.66 -74.54 -1.89
CA GLY A 831 14.40 -73.83 -2.10
C GLY A 831 13.21 -74.61 -1.55
N ARG A 832 12.12 -73.93 -1.20
CA ARG A 832 10.87 -74.54 -0.74
C ARG A 832 9.79 -74.39 -1.79
N PHE A 833 9.27 -75.52 -2.26
CA PHE A 833 8.19 -75.58 -3.22
C PHE A 833 6.97 -76.30 -2.62
N VAL A 834 5.97 -75.55 -2.18
CA VAL A 834 4.73 -76.09 -1.61
C VAL A 834 3.67 -76.12 -2.70
N VAL A 835 3.38 -77.31 -3.20
CA VAL A 835 2.69 -77.50 -4.48
C VAL A 835 1.25 -77.97 -4.34
N VAL A 836 0.94 -78.70 -3.27
CA VAL A 836 -0.42 -79.21 -3.01
C VAL A 836 -0.80 -79.01 -1.55
N ASN A 837 -2.10 -79.09 -1.27
CA ASN A 837 -2.70 -79.19 0.05
C ASN A 837 -3.72 -80.33 0.01
N ASN A 838 -3.28 -81.57 0.24
CA ASN A 838 -4.16 -82.75 0.10
C ASN A 838 -5.30 -82.80 1.13
N LYS A 839 -5.25 -81.96 2.18
CA LYS A 839 -6.36 -81.81 3.12
C LYS A 839 -7.45 -80.84 2.62
N ALA A 840 -7.14 -79.97 1.66
CA ALA A 840 -8.13 -79.05 1.11
C ALA A 840 -8.95 -79.75 0.03
N ALA A 841 -10.28 -79.68 0.15
CA ALA A 841 -11.20 -80.21 -0.87
C ALA A 841 -11.14 -79.44 -2.21
N THR A 842 -10.51 -78.26 -2.22
CA THR A 842 -10.35 -77.40 -3.39
C THR A 842 -9.04 -77.65 -4.16
N GLU A 843 -8.17 -78.53 -3.65
CA GLU A 843 -6.91 -78.86 -4.31
C GLU A 843 -7.14 -79.62 -5.62
N ALA A 844 -6.60 -79.08 -6.71
CA ALA A 844 -6.68 -79.66 -8.05
C ALA A 844 -5.39 -79.45 -8.86
N ASN A 845 -4.27 -79.12 -8.22
CA ASN A 845 -2.96 -79.13 -8.86
C ASN A 845 -2.52 -80.57 -9.18
N GLU A 846 -2.01 -80.77 -10.38
CA GLU A 846 -1.48 -82.04 -10.86
C GLU A 846 0.06 -81.98 -10.91
N CYS A 847 0.72 -82.40 -9.83
CA CYS A 847 2.18 -82.49 -9.78
C CYS A 847 2.64 -83.95 -9.74
N THR A 848 3.22 -84.39 -10.85
CA THR A 848 3.66 -85.78 -11.08
C THR A 848 4.98 -86.09 -10.37
N LYS A 849 5.27 -87.37 -10.19
CA LYS A 849 6.55 -87.82 -9.61
C LYS A 849 7.75 -87.31 -10.41
N GLU A 850 7.68 -87.33 -11.75
CA GLU A 850 8.74 -86.83 -12.62
C GLU A 850 9.01 -85.32 -12.41
N GLN A 851 7.96 -84.54 -12.20
CA GLN A 851 8.06 -83.10 -11.91
C GLN A 851 8.69 -82.84 -10.53
N VAL A 852 8.29 -83.62 -9.51
CA VAL A 852 8.93 -83.56 -8.18
C VAL A 852 10.42 -83.88 -8.25
N ASP A 853 10.79 -84.94 -8.98
CA ASP A 853 12.19 -85.34 -9.12
C ASP A 853 13.01 -84.31 -9.89
N ALA A 854 12.44 -83.68 -10.93
CA ALA A 854 13.07 -82.57 -11.66
C ALA A 854 13.27 -81.32 -10.79
N SER A 855 12.31 -80.97 -9.92
CA SER A 855 12.49 -79.90 -8.93
C SER A 855 13.61 -80.23 -7.93
N LYS A 856 13.66 -81.47 -7.41
CA LYS A 856 14.72 -81.93 -6.50
C LYS A 856 16.12 -81.83 -7.12
N GLN A 857 16.26 -82.12 -8.42
CA GLN A 857 17.54 -81.96 -9.15
C GLN A 857 18.05 -80.52 -9.17
N LYS A 858 17.14 -79.53 -9.16
CA LYS A 858 17.46 -78.11 -9.06
C LYS A 858 17.65 -77.61 -7.61
N ASN A 859 17.79 -78.51 -6.64
CA ASN A 859 17.90 -78.24 -5.20
C ASN A 859 16.65 -77.57 -4.59
N TRP A 860 15.46 -78.04 -4.96
CA TRP A 860 14.18 -77.67 -4.34
C TRP A 860 13.58 -78.82 -3.52
N ALA A 861 13.13 -78.52 -2.30
CA ALA A 861 12.31 -79.42 -1.50
C ALA A 861 10.83 -79.20 -1.81
N VAL A 862 10.14 -80.28 -2.22
CA VAL A 862 8.72 -80.24 -2.60
C VAL A 862 7.85 -80.75 -1.47
N TYR A 863 6.85 -79.96 -1.08
CA TYR A 863 5.98 -80.23 0.07
C TYR A 863 4.49 -80.18 -0.28
N ASP A 864 3.73 -80.96 0.50
CA ASP A 864 2.29 -80.83 0.72
C ASP A 864 2.06 -79.94 1.94
N TYR A 865 1.28 -78.87 1.78
CA TYR A 865 0.90 -77.94 2.83
C TYR A 865 0.18 -78.64 4.00
N ASN A 866 -0.53 -79.74 3.73
CA ASN A 866 -1.15 -80.62 4.73
C ASN A 866 -2.03 -79.86 5.76
N GLY A 867 -2.68 -78.78 5.30
CA GLY A 867 -3.59 -77.93 6.06
C GLY A 867 -2.94 -76.91 7.01
N ASP A 868 -1.63 -76.94 7.23
CA ASP A 868 -0.94 -75.98 8.13
C ASP A 868 0.56 -75.88 7.79
N SER A 869 1.04 -74.64 7.68
CA SER A 869 2.44 -74.28 7.46
C SER A 869 3.44 -74.90 8.44
N LEU A 870 3.03 -75.23 9.67
CA LEU A 870 3.88 -75.88 10.67
C LEU A 870 3.95 -77.41 10.50
N ASN A 871 3.07 -78.00 9.69
CA ASN A 871 2.86 -79.45 9.56
C ASN A 871 3.01 -79.95 8.11
N MET A 872 3.79 -79.24 7.29
CA MET A 872 4.04 -79.60 5.90
C MET A 872 4.71 -80.98 5.78
N LEU A 873 4.28 -81.78 4.82
CA LEU A 873 4.81 -83.11 4.56
C LEU A 873 5.60 -83.14 3.25
N PRO A 874 6.69 -83.92 3.14
CA PRO A 874 7.32 -84.16 1.84
C PRO A 874 6.32 -84.72 0.83
N TYR A 875 6.30 -84.18 -0.38
CA TYR A 875 5.40 -84.61 -1.45
C TYR A 875 6.14 -85.44 -2.50
N GLU A 876 5.62 -86.62 -2.82
CA GLU A 876 6.27 -87.60 -3.70
C GLU A 876 5.74 -87.61 -5.14
N GLY A 877 4.72 -86.78 -5.44
CA GLY A 877 4.08 -86.70 -6.75
C GLY A 877 3.00 -87.76 -6.98
N ILE A 878 2.04 -87.45 -7.85
CA ILE A 878 1.09 -88.44 -8.37
C ILE A 878 1.74 -89.27 -9.49
N THR A 879 1.32 -90.53 -9.64
CA THR A 879 1.70 -91.38 -10.77
C THR A 879 0.73 -91.14 -11.93
N SER A 880 1.19 -90.52 -13.01
CA SER A 880 0.36 -90.28 -14.19
C SER A 880 0.16 -91.58 -14.97
N ASN A 881 -1.10 -91.97 -15.19
CA ASN A 881 -1.49 -93.08 -16.07
C ASN A 881 -1.83 -92.58 -17.48
N THR A 882 -1.18 -91.50 -17.91
CA THR A 882 -1.42 -90.84 -19.19
C THR A 882 -0.10 -90.69 -19.93
N LEU A 883 0.09 -91.57 -20.91
CA LEU A 883 1.15 -91.50 -21.91
C LEU A 883 1.15 -90.13 -22.58
N LEU A 884 2.19 -89.34 -22.34
CA LEU A 884 2.66 -88.32 -23.27
C LEU A 884 3.04 -89.02 -24.58
N THR A 885 2.11 -89.06 -25.54
CA THR A 885 2.46 -89.25 -26.96
C THR A 885 2.61 -87.87 -27.57
N ASP A 886 3.78 -87.27 -27.38
CA ASP A 886 4.18 -86.07 -28.11
C ASP A 886 4.69 -86.50 -29.50
N GLN A 887 3.77 -86.81 -30.43
CA GLN A 887 4.11 -86.78 -31.85
C GLN A 887 3.90 -85.36 -32.36
N LYS A 888 4.95 -84.53 -32.30
CA LYS A 888 4.96 -83.25 -33.00
C LYS A 888 4.94 -83.49 -34.50
N VAL A 889 3.88 -83.05 -35.17
CA VAL A 889 3.83 -82.96 -36.63
C VAL A 889 5.01 -82.11 -37.10
N LYS A 890 5.91 -82.69 -37.89
CA LYS A 890 7.06 -81.99 -38.50
C LYS A 890 6.78 -81.74 -39.97
N VAL A 891 7.08 -80.52 -40.42
CA VAL A 891 6.96 -80.10 -41.81
C VAL A 891 8.33 -79.65 -42.30
N TYR A 892 8.81 -80.22 -43.40
CA TYR A 892 10.08 -79.88 -44.04
C TYR A 892 9.89 -79.74 -45.56
N ARG A 893 10.52 -78.72 -46.13
CA ARG A 893 10.53 -78.47 -47.58
C ARG A 893 11.89 -78.81 -48.16
N ASP A 894 11.91 -79.58 -49.25
CA ASP A 894 13.10 -79.79 -50.05
C ASP A 894 13.20 -78.71 -51.16
N PRO A 895 14.20 -77.80 -51.09
CA PRO A 895 14.35 -76.71 -52.05
C PRO A 895 14.74 -77.19 -53.46
N THR A 896 15.37 -78.35 -53.58
CA THR A 896 15.88 -78.88 -54.86
C THR A 896 14.82 -79.66 -55.65
N THR A 897 13.87 -80.30 -54.96
CA THR A 897 12.82 -81.11 -55.60
C THR A 897 11.44 -80.45 -55.61
N GLN A 898 11.27 -79.28 -54.97
CA GLN A 898 9.98 -78.59 -54.81
C GLN A 898 8.90 -79.46 -54.14
N MET A 899 9.30 -80.31 -53.18
CA MET A 899 8.39 -81.19 -52.43
C MET A 899 8.28 -80.72 -50.96
N LEU A 900 7.08 -80.84 -50.41
CA LEU A 900 6.78 -80.65 -48.99
C LEU A 900 6.54 -82.01 -48.33
N TYR A 901 7.30 -82.31 -47.29
CA TYR A 901 7.17 -83.54 -46.50
C TYR A 901 6.54 -83.22 -45.15
N VAL A 902 5.52 -83.99 -44.79
CA VAL A 902 4.80 -83.88 -43.52
C VAL A 902 4.87 -85.24 -42.83
N THR A 903 5.33 -85.27 -41.58
CA THR A 903 5.53 -86.52 -40.81
C THR A 903 4.99 -86.35 -39.39
N GLY A 904 4.51 -87.43 -38.79
CA GLY A 904 3.94 -87.42 -37.44
C GLY A 904 2.45 -87.12 -37.41
N LEU A 905 1.74 -87.48 -38.48
CA LEU A 905 0.28 -87.45 -38.59
C LEU A 905 -0.30 -88.81 -38.18
N GLU A 906 -1.60 -88.86 -37.88
CA GLU A 906 -2.31 -90.14 -37.76
C GLU A 906 -2.40 -90.84 -39.14
N PRO A 907 -2.41 -92.19 -39.23
CA PRO A 907 -2.57 -92.91 -40.49
C PRO A 907 -3.89 -92.56 -41.20
N LEU A 908 -3.83 -92.26 -42.51
CA LEU A 908 -4.97 -91.82 -43.33
C LEU A 908 -5.61 -90.48 -42.91
N GLU A 909 -4.90 -89.63 -42.17
CA GLU A 909 -5.32 -88.27 -41.83
C GLU A 909 -5.33 -87.36 -43.07
N GLU A 910 -6.36 -86.54 -43.23
CA GLU A 910 -6.45 -85.58 -44.33
C GLU A 910 -5.49 -84.39 -44.12
N VAL A 911 -4.69 -84.11 -45.14
CA VAL A 911 -3.82 -82.93 -45.22
C VAL A 911 -4.30 -82.05 -46.36
N SER A 912 -4.72 -80.83 -46.02
CA SER A 912 -5.16 -79.82 -46.96
C SER A 912 -4.21 -78.62 -46.96
N LEU A 913 -3.86 -78.12 -48.15
CA LEU A 913 -2.97 -76.98 -48.35
C LEU A 913 -3.75 -75.82 -49.00
N TYR A 914 -3.70 -74.64 -48.39
CA TYR A 914 -4.42 -73.44 -48.82
C TYR A 914 -3.47 -72.28 -49.13
N LEU A 915 -3.87 -71.39 -50.03
CA LEU A 915 -3.31 -70.03 -50.11
C LEU A 915 -3.72 -69.23 -48.87
N ALA A 916 -2.92 -68.22 -48.49
CA ALA A 916 -3.30 -67.29 -47.42
C ALA A 916 -4.62 -66.53 -47.66
N THR A 917 -5.11 -66.50 -48.91
CA THR A 917 -6.43 -65.96 -49.29
C THR A 917 -7.60 -66.91 -48.98
N GLY A 918 -7.34 -68.16 -48.56
CA GLY A 918 -8.34 -69.18 -48.23
C GLY A 918 -8.69 -70.14 -49.37
N GLU A 919 -8.06 -70.03 -50.54
CA GLU A 919 -8.28 -70.94 -51.67
C GLU A 919 -7.56 -72.28 -51.46
N LEU A 920 -8.27 -73.41 -51.66
CA LEU A 920 -7.72 -74.77 -51.52
C LEU A 920 -6.86 -75.13 -52.75
N LEU A 921 -5.60 -75.45 -52.52
CA LEU A 921 -4.64 -75.84 -53.58
C LEU A 921 -4.55 -77.35 -53.76
N VAL A 922 -4.38 -78.09 -52.66
CA VAL A 922 -4.17 -79.54 -52.68
C VAL A 922 -4.83 -80.17 -51.47
N ARG A 923 -5.41 -81.35 -51.66
CA ARG A 923 -5.91 -82.23 -50.59
C ARG A 923 -5.40 -83.64 -50.82
N THR A 924 -4.81 -84.23 -49.78
CA THR A 924 -4.27 -85.60 -49.80
C THR A 924 -4.49 -86.27 -48.44
N LEU A 925 -4.16 -87.56 -48.34
CA LEU A 925 -4.15 -88.32 -47.09
C LEU A 925 -2.70 -88.66 -46.72
N SER A 926 -2.43 -88.83 -45.43
CA SER A 926 -1.22 -89.49 -44.96
C SER A 926 -1.25 -90.98 -45.30
N ASP A 927 -0.07 -91.57 -45.47
CA ASP A 927 0.10 -93.01 -45.61
C ASP A 927 -0.11 -93.74 -44.28
N VAL A 928 0.02 -95.07 -44.32
CA VAL A 928 -0.15 -95.94 -43.15
C VAL A 928 0.92 -95.72 -42.07
N GLU A 929 1.99 -94.97 -42.37
CA GLU A 929 3.06 -94.61 -41.44
C GLU A 929 2.95 -93.16 -40.94
N GLY A 930 1.84 -92.45 -41.25
CA GLY A 930 1.60 -91.10 -40.75
C GLY A 930 2.43 -90.02 -41.48
N SER A 931 2.80 -90.28 -42.74
CA SER A 931 3.57 -89.36 -43.57
C SER A 931 2.81 -88.96 -44.84
N SER A 932 3.02 -87.74 -45.33
CA SER A 932 2.45 -87.28 -46.60
C SER A 932 3.43 -86.40 -47.37
N THR A 933 3.40 -86.50 -48.70
CA THR A 933 4.28 -85.70 -49.58
C THR A 933 3.45 -84.93 -50.60
N ILE A 934 3.68 -83.62 -50.69
CA ILE A 934 2.94 -82.71 -51.58
C ILE A 934 3.90 -82.02 -52.55
N SER A 935 3.59 -82.05 -53.84
CA SER A 935 4.36 -81.33 -54.87
C SER A 935 3.97 -79.86 -54.93
N LEU A 936 4.97 -78.98 -54.91
CA LEU A 936 4.81 -77.52 -54.99
C LEU A 936 5.15 -76.97 -56.39
N ALA A 937 5.36 -77.82 -57.39
CA ALA A 937 5.92 -77.45 -58.69
C ALA A 937 5.13 -76.38 -59.48
N THR A 938 3.84 -76.19 -59.18
CA THR A 938 2.96 -75.22 -59.84
C THR A 938 2.60 -74.00 -58.99
N ILE A 939 3.15 -73.87 -57.78
CA ILE A 939 2.79 -72.83 -56.81
C ILE A 939 3.88 -71.73 -56.80
N GLN A 940 3.54 -70.51 -57.22
CA GLN A 940 4.47 -69.38 -57.19
C GLN A 940 4.38 -68.61 -55.87
N SER A 941 5.52 -68.55 -55.17
CA SER A 941 5.82 -67.91 -53.87
C SER A 941 4.75 -66.99 -53.24
N THR A 942 3.99 -67.54 -52.29
CA THR A 942 3.17 -66.83 -51.30
C THR A 942 3.10 -67.69 -50.03
N PRO A 943 2.87 -67.12 -48.82
CA PRO A 943 2.69 -67.92 -47.61
C PRO A 943 1.52 -68.89 -47.75
N LEU A 944 1.75 -70.15 -47.35
CA LEU A 944 0.77 -71.23 -47.42
C LEU A 944 0.28 -71.57 -46.01
N ILE A 945 -0.96 -72.07 -45.92
CA ILE A 945 -1.53 -72.60 -44.69
C ILE A 945 -1.82 -74.08 -44.91
N MET A 946 -1.20 -74.93 -44.09
CA MET A 946 -1.50 -76.35 -44.04
C MET A 946 -2.46 -76.61 -42.88
N ALA A 947 -3.55 -77.32 -43.15
CA ALA A 947 -4.50 -77.75 -42.14
C ALA A 947 -4.63 -79.27 -42.14
N THR A 948 -4.68 -79.85 -40.95
CA THR A 948 -5.02 -81.25 -40.69
C THR A 948 -6.20 -81.31 -39.73
N ALA A 949 -6.66 -82.50 -39.34
CA ALA A 949 -7.78 -82.64 -38.41
C ALA A 949 -7.52 -81.98 -37.04
N HIS A 950 -6.24 -81.84 -36.67
CA HIS A 950 -5.83 -81.40 -35.33
C HIS A 950 -4.89 -80.19 -35.32
N HIS A 951 -4.31 -79.80 -36.47
CA HIS A 951 -3.29 -78.76 -36.52
C HIS A 951 -3.51 -77.78 -37.68
N THR A 952 -3.14 -76.52 -37.49
CA THR A 952 -3.00 -75.52 -38.56
C THR A 952 -1.60 -74.93 -38.50
N ILE A 953 -0.82 -75.11 -39.57
CA ILE A 953 0.60 -74.75 -39.64
C ILE A 953 0.82 -73.78 -40.80
N ARG A 954 1.46 -72.65 -40.53
CA ARG A 954 1.88 -71.70 -41.57
C ARG A 954 3.19 -72.19 -42.19
N VAL A 955 3.20 -72.39 -43.50
CA VAL A 955 4.37 -72.80 -44.28
C VAL A 955 4.90 -71.56 -45.02
N MET A 956 6.10 -71.10 -44.65
CA MET A 956 6.75 -69.93 -45.24
C MET A 956 7.62 -70.25 -46.44
#